data_AF-A0A7V5DEH5-F1
#
_entry.id   AF-A0A7V5DEH5-F1
#
_cell.length_a   1.000
_cell.length_b   1.000
_cell.length_c   1.000
_cell.angle_alpha   90.00
_cell.angle_beta   90.00
_cell.angle_gamma   90.00
#
_symmetry.space_group_name_H-M   'P 1'
#
loop_
_entity.id
_entity.type
_entity.pdbx_description
1 polymer ?
#
loop_
_entity_poly.entity_id
_entity_poly.type
_entity_poly.pdbx_seq_one_letter_code
_entity_poly.pdbx_strand_id
1 'polypeptide(L)'
;HGLYEFYLNGQKIGDEVLTPGWTTYYKRLQYQTFDVTKFLNTGPNAVGAMLGEGWYRNSWEHNWGYYGKKLAFLCQIHLRYTDGSEEWVVTDGSWKCSNEGPVRKNEIYYGEDYDARREMPGWSSAKFDDNRWRNVVVANFSKSNLVAANSVPVRKIQEIKPVRFFITPKGELVADMGQNMVGWVRLKVKGKKGRTVTLRHAEVLDKYGNFYTDNLRGAKQQIRYTLRGDKAGEVYEPRFTFMGFRYVAIEGYSGDLNTGDLIGVVVHSDMAPTGTFECSHPLVNQLQHNILWGQKGNFVDIPTDCPQRDERKGWTGDAQVFARTAAFNMDVAAFFAKWLQDLAAEQRPNGAVPFTVPDVSDMPDSVNIGVSAGWGDAAVIIPWTMYEVYGDRQLLERQYASMKAYVDYIHKKSGDSLIWKGGSIWGDWLFYHPPADHLNYFILPNAHTNHEFISTAFFAHGADLVSRAAAVLGKNEDAARYKDLFEKIKKVFVNEFITPSGRTISSASQTSYVLALHFNLMPEHLRTAAMNYLKQDILQKKKHLATGFLGTTYLCHVLSENGESELAYDLLLQETYPSWLYPVKMGATTIWERWDGIKTDSTFQDPGVNSFNHYAKGAIGDWMYQAVAGLRLGEPGYKKILIQPHLTTKLTYAKASFQSSYGEIASGWERSGDKITLRVSIPPN
;
A
#
# COMPACT_ATOMS: atom_id res chain seq x y z
N HIS A 1 23.65 -1.80 -0.14
CA HIS A 1 23.15 -1.86 1.25
C HIS A 1 22.88 -0.45 1.75
N GLY A 2 21.62 -0.14 2.02
CA GLY A 2 21.12 1.23 2.17
C GLY A 2 20.49 1.73 0.88
N LEU A 3 20.32 3.04 0.77
CA LEU A 3 19.92 3.72 -0.47
C LEU A 3 21.12 4.33 -1.16
N TYR A 4 21.03 4.61 -2.46
CA TYR A 4 22.04 5.37 -3.17
C TYR A 4 21.47 6.36 -4.18
N GLU A 5 22.24 7.42 -4.45
CA GLU A 5 22.17 8.19 -5.68
C GLU A 5 23.51 8.07 -6.42
N PHE A 6 23.45 7.71 -7.70
CA PHE A 6 24.64 7.50 -8.54
C PHE A 6 24.89 8.71 -9.43
N TYR A 7 26.16 9.10 -9.57
CA TYR A 7 26.59 10.26 -10.34
C TYR A 7 27.76 9.89 -11.25
N LEU A 8 27.73 10.42 -12.48
CA LEU A 8 28.81 10.35 -13.45
C LEU A 8 29.04 11.74 -14.02
N ASN A 9 30.28 12.23 -13.91
CA ASN A 9 30.70 13.55 -14.41
C ASN A 9 29.79 14.71 -13.95
N GLY A 10 29.43 14.72 -12.66
CA GLY A 10 28.60 15.76 -12.05
C GLY A 10 27.10 15.60 -12.29
N GLN A 11 26.66 14.63 -13.09
CA GLN A 11 25.24 14.41 -13.40
C GLN A 11 24.71 13.20 -12.62
N LYS A 12 23.52 13.34 -12.00
CA LYS A 12 22.81 12.20 -11.42
C LYS A 12 22.37 11.27 -12.55
N ILE A 13 22.62 9.98 -12.40
CA ILE A 13 22.20 8.95 -13.34
C ILE A 13 20.86 8.38 -12.88
N GLY A 14 19.91 8.30 -13.82
CA GLY A 14 18.53 7.93 -13.54
C GLY A 14 17.74 9.05 -12.85
N ASP A 15 16.42 8.96 -12.94
CA ASP A 15 15.47 9.84 -12.25
C ASP A 15 14.80 9.16 -11.04
N GLU A 16 15.16 7.90 -10.80
CA GLU A 16 14.70 7.10 -9.68
C GLU A 16 15.15 7.71 -8.33
N VAL A 17 14.32 7.52 -7.32
CA VAL A 17 14.57 7.90 -5.93
C VAL A 17 14.33 6.71 -5.02
N LEU A 18 14.91 6.75 -3.81
CA LEU A 18 14.83 5.64 -2.85
C LEU A 18 15.32 4.29 -3.42
N THR A 19 16.24 4.34 -4.38
CA THR A 19 16.90 3.18 -4.99
C THR A 19 17.87 2.51 -3.99
N PRO A 20 17.91 1.17 -3.85
CA PRO A 20 17.31 0.15 -4.72
C PRO A 20 15.91 -0.34 -4.31
N GLY A 21 15.19 0.39 -3.45
CA GLY A 21 13.94 -0.07 -2.87
C GLY A 21 14.12 -0.94 -1.63
N TRP A 22 13.03 -1.52 -1.15
CA TRP A 22 12.98 -2.44 -0.01
C TRP A 22 12.61 -3.85 -0.46
N THR A 23 13.58 -4.73 -0.37
CA THR A 23 13.42 -6.18 -0.51
C THR A 23 13.84 -6.87 0.78
N THR A 24 13.60 -8.17 0.87
CA THR A 24 14.19 -9.01 1.91
C THR A 24 15.70 -9.13 1.69
N TYR A 25 16.48 -8.12 2.08
CA TYR A 25 17.87 -7.93 1.63
C TYR A 25 18.79 -9.14 1.83
N TYR A 26 18.54 -10.00 2.83
CA TYR A 26 19.35 -11.20 3.07
C TYR A 26 19.07 -12.35 2.09
N LYS A 27 17.91 -12.35 1.40
CA LYS A 27 17.54 -13.33 0.36
C LYS A 27 17.53 -12.73 -1.05
N ARG A 28 17.13 -11.46 -1.16
CA ARG A 28 16.96 -10.74 -2.43
C ARG A 28 17.42 -9.30 -2.25
N LEU A 29 18.44 -8.89 -3.00
CA LEU A 29 18.93 -7.51 -3.05
C LEU A 29 18.96 -7.07 -4.52
N GLN A 30 18.11 -6.12 -4.87
CA GLN A 30 18.02 -5.63 -6.24
C GLN A 30 19.19 -4.72 -6.61
N TYR A 31 19.71 -4.89 -7.83
CA TYR A 31 20.58 -3.92 -8.50
C TYR A 31 19.89 -3.31 -9.72
N GLN A 32 20.31 -2.10 -10.08
CA GLN A 32 19.77 -1.36 -11.23
C GLN A 32 20.81 -1.32 -12.36
N THR A 33 20.31 -1.23 -13.58
CA THR A 33 21.12 -1.09 -14.80
C THR A 33 20.76 0.22 -15.48
N PHE A 34 21.76 1.04 -15.78
CA PHE A 34 21.58 2.32 -16.47
C PHE A 34 22.44 2.34 -17.73
N ASP A 35 21.89 2.89 -18.82
CA ASP A 35 22.71 3.28 -19.98
C ASP A 35 23.40 4.61 -19.67
N VAL A 36 24.72 4.56 -19.54
CA VAL A 36 25.56 5.71 -19.20
C VAL A 36 26.33 6.27 -20.41
N THR A 37 26.09 5.76 -21.61
CA THR A 37 26.88 6.08 -22.82
C THR A 37 27.00 7.59 -23.08
N LYS A 38 25.89 8.32 -22.92
CA LYS A 38 25.82 9.77 -23.19
C LYS A 38 26.42 10.65 -22.09
N PHE A 39 26.78 10.06 -20.96
CA PHE A 39 27.30 10.77 -19.79
C PHE A 39 28.83 10.71 -19.71
N LEU A 40 29.46 9.88 -20.54
CA LEU A 40 30.91 9.74 -20.63
C LEU A 40 31.53 10.89 -21.42
N ASN A 41 32.71 11.33 -20.96
CA ASN A 41 33.55 12.29 -21.66
C ASN A 41 34.74 11.57 -22.29
N THR A 42 35.27 12.12 -23.39
CA THR A 42 36.62 11.75 -23.85
C THR A 42 37.64 12.23 -22.81
N GLY A 43 38.53 11.34 -22.36
CA GLY A 43 39.54 11.65 -21.35
C GLY A 43 39.07 11.36 -19.92
N PRO A 44 39.47 12.17 -18.92
CA PRO A 44 39.13 11.91 -17.52
C PRO A 44 37.63 11.91 -17.24
N ASN A 45 37.16 10.85 -16.58
CA ASN A 45 35.80 10.71 -16.08
C ASN A 45 35.83 10.53 -14.56
N ALA A 46 34.75 10.91 -13.87
CA ALA A 46 34.59 10.65 -12.44
C ALA A 46 33.23 10.03 -12.15
N VAL A 47 33.25 9.06 -11.25
CA VAL A 47 32.09 8.32 -10.78
C VAL A 47 31.93 8.59 -9.29
N GLY A 48 30.71 8.82 -8.82
CA GLY A 48 30.42 9.06 -7.41
C GLY A 48 29.09 8.46 -6.99
N ALA A 49 28.98 8.07 -5.72
CA ALA A 49 27.71 7.66 -5.13
C ALA A 49 27.52 8.30 -3.76
N MET A 50 26.31 8.79 -3.49
CA MET A 50 25.89 9.21 -2.16
C MET A 50 25.05 8.09 -1.54
N LEU A 51 25.32 7.73 -0.29
CA LEU A 51 24.63 6.62 0.38
C LEU A 51 23.73 7.12 1.52
N GLY A 52 22.52 6.56 1.59
CA GLY A 52 21.54 6.78 2.65
C GLY A 52 21.30 5.52 3.49
N GLU A 53 20.74 5.69 4.69
CA GLU A 53 20.40 4.60 5.60
C GLU A 53 19.33 3.68 5.01
N GLY A 54 18.24 4.27 4.49
CA GLY A 54 17.10 3.53 3.95
C GLY A 54 16.49 2.52 4.90
N TRP A 55 15.75 1.57 4.34
CA TRP A 55 15.20 0.43 5.08
C TRP A 55 16.29 -0.49 5.66
N TYR A 56 17.49 -0.50 5.05
CA TYR A 56 18.62 -1.32 5.51
C TYR A 56 19.04 -0.96 6.94
N ARG A 57 19.05 0.34 7.27
CA ARG A 57 19.43 0.87 8.58
C ARG A 57 18.34 1.56 9.38
N ASN A 58 17.09 1.51 8.92
CA ASN A 58 15.95 2.09 9.62
C ASN A 58 15.77 1.54 11.05
N SER A 59 15.12 2.31 11.92
CA SER A 59 14.76 1.86 13.27
C SER A 59 13.43 1.11 13.27
N TRP A 60 13.48 -0.21 13.47
CA TRP A 60 12.30 -1.07 13.58
C TRP A 60 12.09 -1.46 15.04
N GLU A 61 11.03 -0.97 15.70
CA GLU A 61 10.73 -1.33 17.11
C GLU A 61 11.95 -1.15 18.03
N HIS A 62 12.64 -0.01 17.89
CA HIS A 62 13.89 0.34 18.58
C HIS A 62 15.14 -0.48 18.20
N ASN A 63 15.03 -1.42 17.26
CA ASN A 63 16.16 -2.11 16.64
C ASN A 63 16.62 -1.37 15.38
N TRP A 64 17.50 -0.39 15.57
CA TRP A 64 18.18 0.30 14.48
C TRP A 64 19.11 -0.64 13.71
N GLY A 65 19.15 -0.59 12.37
CA GLY A 65 20.15 -1.36 11.63
C GLY A 65 19.87 -2.86 11.59
N TYR A 66 18.61 -3.26 11.39
CA TYR A 66 18.16 -4.66 11.35
C TYR A 66 18.96 -5.51 10.35
N TYR A 67 19.14 -5.03 9.11
CA TYR A 67 19.87 -5.77 8.08
C TYR A 67 21.40 -5.64 8.17
N GLY A 68 21.89 -4.65 8.91
CA GLY A 68 23.30 -4.44 9.16
C GLY A 68 23.64 -3.00 9.53
N LYS A 69 24.85 -2.79 10.05
CA LYS A 69 25.28 -1.50 10.62
C LYS A 69 26.14 -0.65 9.68
N LYS A 70 26.55 -1.19 8.52
CA LYS A 70 27.47 -0.55 7.57
C LYS A 70 26.79 -0.34 6.23
N LEU A 71 26.85 0.88 5.70
CA LEU A 71 26.45 1.15 4.31
C LEU A 71 27.50 0.56 3.37
N ALA A 72 27.04 0.11 2.21
CA ALA A 72 27.90 -0.41 1.16
C ALA A 72 27.32 -0.15 -0.22
N PHE A 73 28.21 0.19 -1.13
CA PHE A 73 27.92 0.43 -2.54
C PHE A 73 28.60 -0.64 -3.39
N LEU A 74 27.89 -1.12 -4.40
CA LEU A 74 28.40 -2.05 -5.41
C LEU A 74 28.09 -1.45 -6.77
N CYS A 75 29.12 -1.26 -7.60
CA CYS A 75 28.96 -0.74 -8.94
C CYS A 75 29.92 -1.43 -9.89
N GLN A 76 29.46 -1.57 -11.14
CA GLN A 76 30.20 -2.10 -12.26
C GLN A 76 29.72 -1.36 -13.50
N ILE A 77 30.61 -0.60 -14.13
CA ILE A 77 30.38 0.07 -15.41
C ILE A 77 31.09 -0.75 -16.48
N HIS A 78 30.34 -1.23 -17.45
CA HIS A 78 30.87 -1.95 -18.61
C HIS A 78 31.00 -0.99 -19.78
N LEU A 79 32.23 -0.79 -20.24
CA LEU A 79 32.57 0.05 -21.39
C LEU A 79 32.86 -0.87 -22.57
N ARG A 80 32.19 -0.62 -23.70
CA ARG A 80 32.51 -1.26 -24.97
C ARG A 80 32.96 -0.18 -25.95
N TYR A 81 34.18 -0.33 -26.46
CA TYR A 81 34.78 0.60 -27.39
C TYR A 81 34.39 0.27 -28.85
N THR A 82 34.60 1.23 -29.74
CA THR A 82 34.26 1.09 -31.17
C THR A 82 35.08 0.04 -31.90
N ASP A 83 36.25 -0.32 -31.37
CA ASP A 83 37.10 -1.41 -31.89
C ASP A 83 36.69 -2.80 -31.36
N GLY A 84 35.64 -2.86 -30.53
CA GLY A 84 35.13 -4.09 -29.93
C GLY A 84 35.82 -4.50 -28.62
N SER A 85 36.83 -3.78 -28.17
CA SER A 85 37.44 -4.02 -26.85
C SER A 85 36.48 -3.61 -25.71
N GLU A 86 36.66 -4.21 -24.53
CA GLU A 86 35.82 -3.98 -23.37
C GLU A 86 36.64 -3.69 -22.11
N GLU A 87 36.14 -2.78 -21.28
CA GLU A 87 36.73 -2.40 -20.00
C GLU A 87 35.65 -2.36 -18.91
N TRP A 88 36.06 -2.65 -17.67
CA TRP A 88 35.18 -2.71 -16.52
C TRP A 88 35.71 -1.78 -15.44
N VAL A 89 34.92 -0.76 -15.08
CA VAL A 89 35.20 0.10 -13.92
C VAL A 89 34.34 -0.40 -12.76
N VAL A 90 34.98 -0.88 -11.70
CA VAL A 90 34.31 -1.56 -10.57
C VAL A 90 34.56 -0.85 -9.24
N THR A 91 33.67 -1.07 -8.27
CA THR A 91 33.94 -0.71 -6.87
C THR A 91 34.97 -1.64 -6.25
N ASP A 92 36.09 -1.10 -5.79
CA ASP A 92 37.18 -1.82 -5.12
C ASP A 92 37.91 -0.93 -4.08
N GLY A 93 39.09 -1.34 -3.63
CA GLY A 93 39.88 -0.60 -2.64
C GLY A 93 40.51 0.71 -3.12
N SER A 94 40.44 1.03 -4.42
CA SER A 94 40.96 2.28 -4.99
C SER A 94 40.02 3.47 -4.77
N TRP A 95 38.76 3.21 -4.46
CA TRP A 95 37.76 4.25 -4.21
C TRP A 95 38.06 5.03 -2.93
N LYS A 96 37.69 6.31 -2.91
CA LYS A 96 37.74 7.16 -1.73
C LYS A 96 36.35 7.50 -1.23
N CYS A 97 36.23 7.84 0.05
CA CYS A 97 35.00 8.27 0.70
C CYS A 97 35.23 9.43 1.68
N SER A 98 34.13 10.14 1.97
CA SER A 98 34.09 11.19 2.97
C SER A 98 32.76 11.18 3.72
N ASN A 99 32.81 11.38 5.04
CA ASN A 99 31.63 11.57 5.89
C ASN A 99 31.37 13.06 6.19
N GLU A 100 32.08 13.96 5.52
CA GLU A 100 32.00 15.41 5.74
C GLU A 100 30.98 16.10 4.81
N GLY A 101 30.23 15.33 4.01
CA GLY A 101 29.23 15.83 3.07
C GLY A 101 28.01 16.52 3.72
N PRO A 102 27.10 17.08 2.90
CA PRO A 102 26.03 17.95 3.41
C PRO A 102 24.86 17.22 4.06
N VAL A 103 24.57 15.97 3.68
CA VAL A 103 23.58 15.13 4.39
C VAL A 103 24.20 14.69 5.72
N ARG A 104 23.67 15.19 6.84
CA ARG A 104 24.20 14.96 8.19
C ARG A 104 23.47 13.86 8.93
N LYS A 105 22.17 13.70 8.65
CA LYS A 105 21.33 12.60 9.11
C LYS A 105 20.29 12.32 8.04
N ASN A 106 19.94 11.06 7.86
CA ASN A 106 18.79 10.65 7.07
C ASN A 106 18.24 9.35 7.65
N GLU A 107 16.92 9.23 7.71
CA GLU A 107 16.20 8.02 8.10
C GLU A 107 14.76 8.11 7.58
N ILE A 108 14.13 6.97 7.32
CA ILE A 108 12.81 6.94 6.66
C ILE A 108 11.73 7.62 7.53
N TYR A 109 11.78 7.48 8.85
CA TYR A 109 10.76 8.01 9.75
C TYR A 109 11.08 9.41 10.28
N TYR A 110 12.36 9.70 10.50
CA TYR A 110 12.78 10.91 11.20
C TYR A 110 13.05 12.07 10.26
N GLY A 111 13.32 11.81 8.98
CA GLY A 111 13.56 12.80 7.95
C GLY A 111 15.03 13.01 7.61
N GLU A 112 15.42 14.22 7.23
CA GLU A 112 16.78 14.53 6.74
C GLU A 112 17.31 15.85 7.32
N ASP A 113 18.51 15.80 7.90
CA ASP A 113 19.29 16.96 8.31
C ASP A 113 20.31 17.26 7.22
N TYR A 114 20.24 18.45 6.63
CA TYR A 114 21.14 18.89 5.57
C TYR A 114 21.82 20.21 5.94
N ASP A 115 23.14 20.25 5.79
CA ASP A 115 23.95 21.45 6.01
C ASP A 115 24.61 21.89 4.70
N ALA A 116 24.00 22.86 4.03
CA ALA A 116 24.46 23.35 2.74
C ALA A 116 25.86 23.98 2.79
N ARG A 117 26.34 24.38 3.99
CA ARG A 117 27.72 24.88 4.17
C ARG A 117 28.78 23.81 3.94
N ARG A 118 28.37 22.53 3.91
CA ARG A 118 29.21 21.34 3.73
C ARG A 118 29.08 20.72 2.33
N GLU A 119 28.38 21.39 1.42
CA GLU A 119 28.38 21.01 0.01
C GLU A 119 29.83 20.99 -0.52
N MET A 120 30.14 19.99 -1.35
CA MET A 120 31.44 19.85 -2.01
C MET A 120 31.23 19.98 -3.52
N PRO A 121 31.18 21.21 -4.06
CA PRO A 121 30.94 21.41 -5.49
C PRO A 121 31.95 20.61 -6.33
N GLY A 122 31.42 19.89 -7.32
CA GLY A 122 32.24 19.09 -8.24
C GLY A 122 32.74 17.75 -7.69
N TRP A 123 32.34 17.30 -6.49
CA TRP A 123 32.83 16.04 -5.88
C TRP A 123 32.73 14.80 -6.79
N SER A 124 31.76 14.77 -7.71
CA SER A 124 31.55 13.70 -8.70
C SER A 124 32.06 14.07 -10.11
N SER A 125 33.03 14.98 -10.21
CA SER A 125 33.67 15.44 -11.46
C SER A 125 35.18 15.22 -11.43
N ALA A 126 35.79 14.93 -12.58
CA ALA A 126 37.19 14.51 -12.68
C ALA A 126 38.23 15.54 -12.20
N LYS A 127 37.86 16.80 -12.02
CA LYS A 127 38.74 17.89 -11.54
C LYS A 127 38.72 18.08 -10.02
N PHE A 128 37.97 17.26 -9.29
CA PHE A 128 37.84 17.41 -7.85
C PHE A 128 39.11 16.99 -7.11
N ASP A 129 39.52 17.78 -6.12
CA ASP A 129 40.62 17.43 -5.22
C ASP A 129 40.11 16.56 -4.06
N ASP A 130 40.31 15.26 -4.16
CA ASP A 130 39.91 14.26 -3.18
C ASP A 130 41.03 13.89 -2.19
N ASN A 131 42.12 14.67 -2.10
CA ASN A 131 43.26 14.35 -1.23
C ASN A 131 42.92 14.29 0.26
N ARG A 132 41.82 14.93 0.68
CA ARG A 132 41.33 14.89 2.07
C ARG A 132 40.38 13.72 2.35
N TRP A 133 40.00 12.98 1.31
CA TRP A 133 39.13 11.81 1.45
C TRP A 133 39.95 10.60 1.91
N ARG A 134 39.27 9.64 2.53
CA ARG A 134 39.88 8.41 3.03
C ARG A 134 39.63 7.30 2.03
N ASN A 135 40.50 6.30 1.98
CA ASN A 135 40.22 5.10 1.19
C ASN A 135 39.01 4.35 1.77
N VAL A 136 38.23 3.72 0.90
CA VAL A 136 37.13 2.85 1.34
C VAL A 136 37.66 1.57 1.99
N VAL A 137 36.78 0.90 2.74
CA VAL A 137 37.02 -0.47 3.20
C VAL A 137 36.24 -1.41 2.30
N VAL A 138 36.93 -2.34 1.65
CA VAL A 138 36.27 -3.37 0.83
C VAL A 138 35.47 -4.30 1.75
N ALA A 139 34.16 -4.37 1.51
CA ALA A 139 33.28 -5.21 2.30
C ALA A 139 33.20 -6.63 1.73
N ASN A 140 33.28 -7.65 2.60
CA ASN A 140 33.12 -9.05 2.22
C ASN A 140 31.66 -9.49 2.35
N PHE A 141 30.80 -9.03 1.44
CA PHE A 141 29.40 -9.46 1.36
C PHE A 141 29.23 -10.55 0.29
N SER A 142 28.37 -11.53 0.56
CA SER A 142 27.94 -12.46 -0.49
C SER A 142 27.21 -11.70 -1.60
N LYS A 143 27.40 -12.14 -2.84
CA LYS A 143 26.68 -11.67 -4.02
C LYS A 143 25.56 -12.63 -4.43
N SER A 144 25.36 -13.73 -3.70
CA SER A 144 24.42 -14.80 -4.04
C SER A 144 22.94 -14.38 -3.98
N ASN A 145 22.64 -13.29 -3.28
CA ASN A 145 21.31 -12.70 -3.14
C ASN A 145 21.06 -11.55 -4.13
N LEU A 146 22.03 -11.18 -4.98
CA LEU A 146 21.85 -10.12 -5.96
C LEU A 146 20.90 -10.57 -7.08
N VAL A 147 19.90 -9.75 -7.35
CA VAL A 147 18.92 -9.97 -8.42
C VAL A 147 18.76 -8.71 -9.25
N ALA A 148 18.51 -8.85 -10.55
CA ALA A 148 18.17 -7.71 -11.38
C ALA A 148 16.87 -7.05 -10.88
N ALA A 149 16.80 -5.73 -10.90
CA ALA A 149 15.58 -5.02 -10.56
C ALA A 149 14.44 -5.43 -11.52
N ASN A 150 13.32 -5.82 -10.93
CA ASN A 150 12.06 -6.08 -11.62
C ASN A 150 10.90 -5.30 -10.97
N SER A 151 11.26 -4.30 -10.14
CA SER A 151 10.33 -3.38 -9.48
C SER A 151 9.86 -2.31 -10.44
N VAL A 152 8.69 -1.74 -10.13
CA VAL A 152 8.32 -0.42 -10.64
C VAL A 152 9.12 0.62 -9.85
N PRO A 153 10.02 1.39 -10.48
CA PRO A 153 10.90 2.30 -9.77
C PRO A 153 10.10 3.42 -9.10
N VAL A 154 10.58 3.88 -7.95
CA VAL A 154 10.00 5.03 -7.26
C VAL A 154 10.53 6.31 -7.88
N ARG A 155 9.63 7.24 -8.24
CA ARG A 155 9.97 8.52 -8.89
C ARG A 155 9.25 9.70 -8.26
N LYS A 156 9.67 10.91 -8.65
CA LYS A 156 8.93 12.16 -8.39
C LYS A 156 7.83 12.29 -9.43
N ILE A 157 6.58 12.03 -9.05
CA ILE A 157 5.46 11.83 -9.98
C ILE A 157 4.75 13.13 -10.31
N GLN A 158 4.46 13.95 -9.30
CA GLN A 158 3.68 15.18 -9.47
C GLN A 158 4.09 16.22 -8.42
N GLU A 159 3.91 17.50 -8.75
CA GLU A 159 4.18 18.63 -7.86
C GLU A 159 2.87 19.30 -7.44
N ILE A 160 2.74 19.61 -6.14
CA ILE A 160 1.57 20.28 -5.54
C ILE A 160 2.04 21.56 -4.85
N LYS A 161 1.32 22.67 -5.08
CA LYS A 161 1.52 23.91 -4.33
C LYS A 161 0.58 23.96 -3.13
N PRO A 162 1.00 24.55 -1.99
CA PRO A 162 0.09 24.79 -0.89
C PRO A 162 -1.05 25.69 -1.33
N VAL A 163 -2.26 25.39 -0.86
CA VAL A 163 -3.46 26.19 -1.13
C VAL A 163 -3.47 27.47 -0.30
N ARG A 164 -2.77 27.47 0.86
CA ARG A 164 -2.57 28.66 1.71
C ARG A 164 -1.45 28.47 2.72
N PHE A 165 -0.96 29.58 3.25
CA PHE A 165 -0.22 29.65 4.51
C PHE A 165 -1.09 30.32 5.58
N PHE A 166 -0.98 29.89 6.83
CA PHE A 166 -1.71 30.47 7.95
C PHE A 166 -0.95 30.29 9.26
N ILE A 167 -1.35 31.05 10.29
CA ILE A 167 -0.84 30.91 11.65
C ILE A 167 -1.86 30.11 12.47
N THR A 168 -1.42 29.04 13.13
CA THR A 168 -2.28 28.27 14.05
C THR A 168 -2.63 29.11 15.29
N PRO A 169 -3.68 28.76 16.06
CA PRO A 169 -3.95 29.43 17.34
C PRO A 169 -2.77 29.38 18.34
N LYS A 170 -1.90 28.38 18.23
CA LYS A 170 -0.64 28.27 19.00
C LYS A 170 0.53 29.08 18.43
N GLY A 171 0.35 29.80 17.32
CA GLY A 171 1.35 30.68 16.73
C GLY A 171 2.29 30.02 15.72
N GLU A 172 1.98 28.81 15.25
CA GLU A 172 2.83 28.10 14.28
C GLU A 172 2.49 28.54 12.85
N LEU A 173 3.50 28.86 12.03
CA LEU A 173 3.32 29.08 10.60
C LEU A 173 3.16 27.73 9.91
N VAL A 174 2.01 27.51 9.27
CA VAL A 174 1.66 26.24 8.62
C VAL A 174 1.24 26.47 7.17
N ALA A 175 1.73 25.62 6.28
CA ALA A 175 1.22 25.46 4.92
C ALA A 175 0.18 24.33 4.88
N ASP A 176 -0.96 24.56 4.22
CA ASP A 176 -1.93 23.51 3.86
C ASP A 176 -1.71 23.12 2.40
N MET A 177 -1.32 21.86 2.15
CA MET A 177 -1.11 21.34 0.79
C MET A 177 -2.43 21.05 0.05
N GLY A 178 -3.58 21.12 0.74
CA GLY A 178 -4.91 20.81 0.20
C GLY A 178 -5.17 19.31 0.00
N GLN A 179 -4.13 18.48 0.08
CA GLN A 179 -4.16 17.04 -0.12
C GLN A 179 -3.19 16.37 0.86
N ASN A 180 -3.65 15.31 1.53
CA ASN A 180 -2.76 14.38 2.24
C ASN A 180 -1.97 13.57 1.20
N MET A 181 -0.70 13.92 1.02
CA MET A 181 0.19 13.40 0.00
C MET A 181 1.36 12.65 0.63
N VAL A 182 2.12 11.92 -0.20
CA VAL A 182 3.33 11.21 0.23
C VAL A 182 4.52 11.60 -0.62
N GLY A 183 5.64 11.85 0.02
CA GLY A 183 6.88 12.31 -0.59
C GLY A 183 7.57 13.31 0.32
N TRP A 184 7.89 14.49 -0.20
CA TRP A 184 8.54 15.55 0.59
C TRP A 184 8.20 16.92 0.04
N VAL A 185 8.82 17.96 0.61
CA VAL A 185 8.75 19.31 0.07
C VAL A 185 10.08 19.74 -0.55
N ARG A 186 10.01 20.44 -1.68
CA ARG A 186 11.07 21.29 -2.22
C ARG A 186 10.91 22.67 -1.62
N LEU A 187 11.93 23.09 -0.87
CA LEU A 187 11.99 24.41 -0.24
C LEU A 187 12.88 25.33 -1.07
N LYS A 188 12.37 26.51 -1.43
CA LYS A 188 13.14 27.65 -1.90
C LYS A 188 13.25 28.66 -0.77
N VAL A 189 14.46 29.05 -0.40
CA VAL A 189 14.71 29.85 0.80
C VAL A 189 15.87 30.81 0.61
N LYS A 190 15.81 31.96 1.26
CA LYS A 190 16.93 32.92 1.32
C LYS A 190 17.12 33.39 2.76
N GLY A 191 18.36 33.41 3.23
CA GLY A 191 18.63 33.80 4.61
C GLY A 191 20.11 33.86 4.95
N LYS A 192 20.40 34.13 6.23
CA LYS A 192 21.77 34.22 6.73
C LYS A 192 22.42 32.83 6.76
N LYS A 193 23.70 32.76 6.37
CA LYS A 193 24.54 31.56 6.49
C LYS A 193 24.45 30.98 7.90
N GLY A 194 24.25 29.67 8.01
CA GLY A 194 24.19 28.94 9.27
C GLY A 194 22.83 28.98 9.97
N ARG A 195 21.85 29.73 9.47
CA ARG A 195 20.47 29.63 9.94
C ARG A 195 19.89 28.28 9.51
N THR A 196 19.11 27.65 10.38
CA THR A 196 18.39 26.41 10.05
C THR A 196 16.91 26.70 9.91
N VAL A 197 16.32 26.23 8.81
CA VAL A 197 14.87 26.12 8.62
C VAL A 197 14.46 24.69 8.91
N THR A 198 13.42 24.54 9.72
CA THR A 198 12.84 23.25 10.10
C THR A 198 11.45 23.14 9.49
N LEU A 199 11.18 22.00 8.82
CA LEU A 199 9.87 21.66 8.28
C LEU A 199 9.38 20.40 9.00
N ARG A 200 8.28 20.50 9.76
CA ARG A 200 7.60 19.36 10.37
C ARG A 200 6.35 19.03 9.56
N HIS A 201 6.04 17.75 9.41
CA HIS A 201 4.96 17.29 8.53
C HIS A 201 3.86 16.59 9.34
N ALA A 202 2.59 16.81 9.00
CA ALA A 202 1.43 16.22 9.66
C ALA A 202 0.28 15.94 8.67
N GLU A 203 -0.53 14.93 8.95
CA GLU A 203 -1.71 14.60 8.14
C GLU A 203 -2.91 15.52 8.42
N VAL A 204 -3.09 15.93 9.68
CA VAL A 204 -4.29 16.61 10.17
C VAL A 204 -3.95 17.77 11.12
N LEU A 205 -4.94 18.61 11.38
CA LEU A 205 -4.94 19.59 12.46
C LEU A 205 -5.92 19.12 13.54
N ASP A 206 -5.66 19.47 14.80
CA ASP A 206 -6.60 19.19 15.89
C ASP A 206 -7.92 19.97 15.73
N LYS A 207 -8.91 19.67 16.58
CA LYS A 207 -10.22 20.34 16.55
C LYS A 207 -10.19 21.85 16.77
N TYR A 208 -9.08 22.38 17.29
CA TYR A 208 -8.87 23.82 17.48
C TYR A 208 -8.10 24.44 16.30
N GLY A 209 -7.67 23.65 15.32
CA GLY A 209 -6.89 24.11 14.17
C GLY A 209 -5.38 24.19 14.42
N ASN A 210 -4.86 23.51 15.45
CA ASN A 210 -3.41 23.43 15.70
C ASN A 210 -2.77 22.22 15.01
N PHE A 211 -1.47 22.32 14.76
CA PHE A 211 -0.67 21.25 14.19
C PHE A 211 -0.68 20.01 15.11
N TYR A 212 -0.90 18.82 14.54
CA TYR A 212 -1.05 17.57 15.30
C TYR A 212 -0.12 16.48 14.79
N THR A 213 0.66 15.88 15.69
CA THR A 213 1.65 14.84 15.34
C THR A 213 1.60 13.60 16.23
N ASP A 214 0.67 13.51 17.18
CA ASP A 214 0.70 12.41 18.16
C ASP A 214 0.47 11.05 17.48
N ASN A 215 -0.30 11.01 16.37
CA ASN A 215 -0.52 9.79 15.58
C ASN A 215 0.71 9.34 14.77
N LEU A 216 1.77 10.15 14.69
CA LEU A 216 3.04 9.76 14.08
C LEU A 216 3.86 8.84 15.00
N ARG A 217 3.46 8.73 16.28
CA ARG A 217 4.14 7.94 17.31
C ARG A 217 5.61 8.35 17.43
N GLY A 218 6.54 7.43 17.18
CA GLY A 218 7.98 7.71 17.22
C GLY A 218 8.51 8.43 15.98
N ALA A 219 7.78 8.49 14.87
CA ALA A 219 8.24 9.15 13.65
C ALA A 219 8.25 10.68 13.80
N LYS A 220 9.39 11.32 13.48
CA LYS A 220 9.53 12.78 13.59
C LYS A 220 9.07 13.53 12.35
N GLN A 221 9.22 12.92 11.18
CA GLN A 221 8.96 13.54 9.87
C GLN A 221 9.49 14.97 9.73
N GLN A 222 10.78 15.16 10.00
CA GLN A 222 11.36 16.49 10.07
C GLN A 222 12.46 16.68 9.03
N ILE A 223 12.38 17.77 8.28
CA ILE A 223 13.48 18.25 7.44
C ILE A 223 14.16 19.41 8.16
N ARG A 224 15.49 19.38 8.28
CA ARG A 224 16.29 20.47 8.84
C ARG A 224 17.32 20.94 7.81
N TYR A 225 17.09 22.11 7.22
CA TYR A 225 17.98 22.68 6.21
C TYR A 225 18.78 23.85 6.78
N THR A 226 20.11 23.72 6.83
CA THR A 226 21.03 24.79 7.28
C THR A 226 21.63 25.51 6.09
N LEU A 227 21.35 26.82 6.00
CA LEU A 227 21.65 27.63 4.83
C LEU A 227 23.15 27.90 4.67
N ARG A 228 23.62 27.93 3.41
CA ARG A 228 24.99 28.38 3.07
C ARG A 228 25.11 29.90 2.94
N GLY A 229 23.99 30.62 2.87
CA GLY A 229 23.92 32.08 2.77
C GLY A 229 24.02 32.61 1.34
N ASP A 230 23.48 31.88 0.37
CA ASP A 230 23.50 32.28 -1.04
C ASP A 230 22.64 33.53 -1.27
N LYS A 231 23.21 34.56 -1.92
CA LYS A 231 22.50 35.80 -2.21
C LYS A 231 21.37 35.60 -3.24
N ALA A 232 21.50 34.61 -4.13
CA ALA A 232 20.50 34.26 -5.12
C ALA A 232 19.33 33.43 -4.53
N GLY A 233 19.47 32.94 -3.30
CA GLY A 233 18.57 31.96 -2.71
C GLY A 233 19.04 30.53 -2.92
N GLU A 234 18.45 29.62 -2.16
CA GLU A 234 18.83 28.21 -2.07
C GLU A 234 17.59 27.34 -2.33
N VAL A 235 17.79 26.20 -2.99
CA VAL A 235 16.74 25.21 -3.24
C VAL A 235 17.18 23.89 -2.64
N TYR A 236 16.29 23.26 -1.89
CA TYR A 236 16.56 21.99 -1.22
C TYR A 236 15.40 21.01 -1.32
N GLU A 237 15.74 19.76 -1.57
CA GLU A 237 14.89 18.58 -1.42
C GLU A 237 15.71 17.50 -0.68
N PRO A 238 15.07 16.72 0.22
CA PRO A 238 15.68 15.53 0.79
C PRO A 238 15.82 14.42 -0.27
N ARG A 239 16.63 13.40 0.04
CA ARG A 239 16.96 12.31 -0.91
C ARG A 239 16.66 10.92 -0.37
N PHE A 240 16.79 10.73 0.95
CA PHE A 240 16.80 9.39 1.56
C PHE A 240 15.71 9.21 2.63
N THR A 241 14.58 9.92 2.47
CA THR A 241 13.43 9.87 3.35
C THR A 241 12.15 10.20 2.59
N PHE A 242 11.00 9.93 3.18
CA PHE A 242 9.69 10.40 2.72
C PHE A 242 8.74 10.59 3.91
N MET A 243 7.67 11.32 3.70
CA MET A 243 6.67 11.67 4.72
C MET A 243 5.26 11.53 4.13
N GLY A 244 4.28 11.19 4.96
CA GLY A 244 2.86 11.29 4.63
C GLY A 244 2.23 12.49 5.35
N PHE A 245 1.73 13.46 4.60
CA PHE A 245 1.29 14.74 5.16
C PHE A 245 0.37 15.55 4.25
N ARG A 246 -0.45 16.39 4.89
CA ARG A 246 -1.15 17.51 4.25
C ARG A 246 -0.65 18.86 4.75
N TYR A 247 -0.17 18.94 5.99
CA TYR A 247 0.22 20.17 6.64
C TYR A 247 1.72 20.19 6.90
N VAL A 248 2.35 21.35 6.69
CA VAL A 248 3.78 21.56 6.93
C VAL A 248 3.96 22.75 7.86
N ALA A 249 4.44 22.52 9.08
CA ALA A 249 4.84 23.58 10.00
C ALA A 249 6.26 24.04 9.68
N ILE A 250 6.46 25.36 9.61
CA ILE A 250 7.68 26.01 9.15
C ILE A 250 8.27 26.83 10.28
N GLU A 251 9.49 26.47 10.69
CA GLU A 251 10.18 27.10 11.80
C GLU A 251 11.56 27.61 11.36
N GLY A 252 12.06 28.63 12.04
CA GLY A 252 13.39 29.16 11.78
C GLY A 252 13.51 30.05 10.54
N TYR A 253 12.44 30.23 9.76
CA TYR A 253 12.36 31.19 8.66
C TYR A 253 11.63 32.47 9.07
N SER A 254 12.15 33.62 8.67
CA SER A 254 11.60 34.95 9.01
C SER A 254 11.38 35.85 7.80
N GLY A 255 11.52 35.30 6.58
CA GLY A 255 11.12 35.99 5.37
C GLY A 255 9.68 35.67 5.00
N ASP A 256 9.16 36.35 3.98
CA ASP A 256 7.86 36.01 3.42
C ASP A 256 7.97 34.71 2.59
N LEU A 257 6.93 33.88 2.64
CA LEU A 257 6.75 32.71 1.79
C LEU A 257 5.54 32.92 0.89
N ASN A 258 5.71 32.65 -0.39
CA ASN A 258 4.58 32.45 -1.30
C ASN A 258 4.44 30.96 -1.65
N THR A 259 3.34 30.59 -2.31
CA THR A 259 3.03 29.19 -2.64
C THR A 259 3.99 28.56 -3.66
N GLY A 260 4.85 29.35 -4.29
CA GLY A 260 5.95 28.87 -5.14
C GLY A 260 7.24 28.55 -4.38
N ASP A 261 7.36 28.95 -3.11
CA ASP A 261 8.57 28.73 -2.30
C ASP A 261 8.58 27.38 -1.57
N LEU A 262 7.41 26.74 -1.47
CA LEU A 262 7.24 25.40 -0.90
C LEU A 262 6.41 24.56 -1.86
N ILE A 263 7.02 23.53 -2.44
CA ILE A 263 6.36 22.63 -3.39
C ILE A 263 6.35 21.22 -2.82
N GLY A 264 5.18 20.62 -2.65
CA GLY A 264 5.05 19.19 -2.36
C GLY A 264 5.43 18.38 -3.58
N VAL A 265 6.44 17.51 -3.44
CA VAL A 265 6.87 16.57 -4.46
C VAL A 265 6.29 15.20 -4.09
N VAL A 266 5.30 14.74 -4.86
CA VAL A 266 4.66 13.45 -4.62
C VAL A 266 5.53 12.33 -5.17
N VAL A 267 5.76 11.31 -4.36
CA VAL A 267 6.69 10.22 -4.63
C VAL A 267 6.01 8.88 -4.39
N HIS A 268 6.02 8.02 -5.40
CA HIS A 268 5.57 6.63 -5.33
C HIS A 268 6.16 5.82 -6.48
N SER A 269 5.94 4.49 -6.48
CA SER A 269 6.26 3.63 -7.62
C SER A 269 5.50 4.12 -8.86
N ASP A 270 6.24 4.36 -9.94
CA ASP A 270 5.75 4.98 -11.19
C ASP A 270 4.89 4.01 -12.02
N MET A 271 3.71 3.67 -11.48
CA MET A 271 2.73 2.81 -12.12
C MET A 271 1.81 3.65 -13.02
N ALA A 272 1.56 3.16 -14.23
CA ALA A 272 0.66 3.80 -15.16
C ALA A 272 -0.79 3.77 -14.63
N PRO A 273 -1.55 4.88 -14.65
CA PRO A 273 -2.98 4.85 -14.39
C PRO A 273 -3.70 4.00 -15.44
N THR A 274 -4.61 3.14 -15.01
CA THR A 274 -5.36 2.23 -15.90
C THR A 274 -6.87 2.44 -15.83
N GLY A 275 -7.40 2.93 -14.71
CA GLY A 275 -8.85 3.02 -14.48
C GLY A 275 -9.34 4.43 -14.19
N THR A 276 -10.55 4.72 -14.67
CA THR A 276 -11.30 5.92 -14.27
C THR A 276 -12.69 5.53 -13.77
N PHE A 277 -13.22 6.29 -12.82
CA PHE A 277 -14.60 6.15 -12.34
C PHE A 277 -15.17 7.53 -12.05
N GLU A 278 -16.44 7.73 -12.43
CA GLU A 278 -17.19 8.94 -12.15
C GLU A 278 -18.69 8.61 -12.02
N CYS A 279 -19.38 9.24 -11.09
CA CYS A 279 -20.84 9.18 -11.00
C CYS A 279 -21.46 10.53 -10.66
N SER A 280 -22.80 10.57 -10.67
CA SER A 280 -23.56 11.78 -10.34
C SER A 280 -23.46 12.28 -8.89
N HIS A 281 -22.87 11.50 -7.97
CA HIS A 281 -22.80 11.87 -6.55
C HIS A 281 -21.41 12.44 -6.19
N PRO A 282 -21.29 13.74 -5.86
CA PRO A 282 -19.99 14.39 -5.68
C PRO A 282 -19.16 13.79 -4.54
N LEU A 283 -19.78 13.37 -3.43
CA LEU A 283 -19.04 12.74 -2.33
C LEU A 283 -18.48 11.34 -2.70
N VAL A 284 -19.13 10.64 -3.64
CA VAL A 284 -18.62 9.34 -4.12
C VAL A 284 -17.44 9.57 -5.09
N ASN A 285 -17.49 10.62 -5.90
CA ASN A 285 -16.33 11.02 -6.70
C ASN A 285 -15.15 11.45 -5.81
N GLN A 286 -15.41 12.16 -4.71
CA GLN A 286 -14.39 12.48 -3.71
C GLN A 286 -13.87 11.21 -3.02
N LEU A 287 -14.72 10.23 -2.72
CA LEU A 287 -14.29 8.92 -2.21
C LEU A 287 -13.36 8.23 -3.21
N GLN A 288 -13.68 8.19 -4.50
CA GLN A 288 -12.81 7.63 -5.53
C GLN A 288 -11.45 8.34 -5.58
N HIS A 289 -11.45 9.67 -5.51
CA HIS A 289 -10.23 10.45 -5.41
C HIS A 289 -9.41 10.05 -4.17
N ASN A 290 -10.06 9.91 -3.02
CA ASN A 290 -9.41 9.49 -1.77
C ASN A 290 -8.81 8.08 -1.85
N ILE A 291 -9.49 7.15 -2.53
CA ILE A 291 -9.00 5.79 -2.80
C ILE A 291 -7.70 5.87 -3.61
N LEU A 292 -7.70 6.60 -4.72
CA LEU A 292 -6.53 6.76 -5.59
C LEU A 292 -5.35 7.39 -4.85
N TRP A 293 -5.59 8.44 -4.07
CA TRP A 293 -4.54 9.09 -3.28
C TRP A 293 -4.03 8.21 -2.13
N GLY A 294 -4.90 7.38 -1.54
CA GLY A 294 -4.50 6.38 -0.56
C GLY A 294 -3.57 5.32 -1.15
N GLN A 295 -3.86 4.85 -2.38
CA GLN A 295 -2.99 3.95 -3.12
C GLN A 295 -1.66 4.60 -3.47
N LYS A 296 -1.68 5.79 -4.09
CA LYS A 296 -0.46 6.56 -4.41
C LYS A 296 0.42 6.73 -3.18
N GLY A 297 -0.18 7.01 -2.02
CA GLY A 297 0.57 7.21 -0.79
C GLY A 297 1.32 5.98 -0.29
N ASN A 298 0.79 4.79 -0.56
CA ASN A 298 1.26 3.57 0.07
C ASN A 298 1.91 2.57 -0.89
N PHE A 299 2.07 2.92 -2.17
CA PHE A 299 2.78 2.09 -3.13
C PHE A 299 4.15 2.70 -3.38
N VAL A 300 4.99 2.70 -2.33
CA VAL A 300 6.37 3.20 -2.35
C VAL A 300 7.31 1.99 -2.28
N ASP A 301 7.59 1.40 -3.44
CA ASP A 301 8.35 0.15 -3.66
C ASP A 301 7.72 -1.15 -3.08
N ILE A 302 6.95 -1.05 -2.00
CA ILE A 302 6.12 -2.12 -1.42
C ILE A 302 4.73 -1.56 -1.05
N PRO A 303 3.68 -2.40 -0.92
CA PRO A 303 2.34 -1.96 -0.52
C PRO A 303 2.30 -1.75 1.01
N THR A 304 2.58 -0.53 1.46
CA THR A 304 2.64 -0.19 2.89
C THR A 304 1.25 -0.06 3.51
N ASP A 305 1.08 -0.33 4.80
CA ASP A 305 -0.16 -0.03 5.54
C ASP A 305 -0.49 1.47 5.53
N CYS A 306 0.50 2.27 5.94
CA CYS A 306 0.41 3.71 6.02
C CYS A 306 1.77 4.37 5.71
N PRO A 307 1.82 5.64 5.26
CA PRO A 307 3.07 6.24 4.78
C PRO A 307 3.75 7.21 5.75
N GLN A 308 3.19 7.39 6.94
CA GLN A 308 3.49 8.52 7.82
C GLN A 308 4.16 8.10 9.13
N ARG A 309 3.57 7.18 9.91
CA ARG A 309 4.10 6.83 11.25
C ARG A 309 5.31 5.90 11.15
N ASP A 310 5.84 5.51 12.29
CA ASP A 310 6.96 4.56 12.45
C ASP A 310 6.55 3.10 12.17
N GLU A 311 5.95 2.86 11.00
CA GLU A 311 5.45 1.56 10.56
C GLU A 311 5.76 1.30 9.10
N ARG A 312 4.93 1.81 8.17
CA ARG A 312 5.17 1.77 6.71
C ARG A 312 5.61 0.39 6.22
N LYS A 313 5.03 -0.66 6.79
CA LYS A 313 5.40 -2.05 6.55
C LYS A 313 4.49 -2.64 5.48
N GLY A 314 4.99 -3.62 4.75
CA GLY A 314 4.19 -4.35 3.75
C GLY A 314 3.20 -5.32 4.38
N TRP A 315 2.20 -4.80 5.10
CA TRP A 315 1.20 -5.62 5.78
C TRP A 315 0.39 -6.43 4.77
N THR A 316 0.43 -7.75 4.94
CA THR A 316 -0.09 -8.71 3.96
C THR A 316 -1.62 -8.66 3.86
N GLY A 317 -2.31 -8.49 4.99
CA GLY A 317 -3.78 -8.40 5.02
C GLY A 317 -4.31 -7.15 4.34
N ASP A 318 -3.62 -6.03 4.52
CA ASP A 318 -3.94 -4.77 3.87
C ASP A 318 -3.76 -4.87 2.36
N ALA A 319 -2.60 -5.36 1.93
CA ALA A 319 -2.31 -5.54 0.51
C ALA A 319 -3.35 -6.44 -0.17
N GLN A 320 -3.79 -7.52 0.48
CA GLN A 320 -4.70 -8.49 -0.15
C GLN A 320 -6.14 -7.96 -0.27
N VAL A 321 -6.68 -7.28 0.75
CA VAL A 321 -8.03 -6.70 0.65
C VAL A 321 -8.12 -5.61 -0.43
N PHE A 322 -7.03 -4.92 -0.72
CA PHE A 322 -7.01 -3.80 -1.65
C PHE A 322 -6.52 -4.16 -3.07
N ALA A 323 -5.88 -5.31 -3.26
CA ALA A 323 -5.20 -5.67 -4.52
C ALA A 323 -6.07 -5.53 -5.77
N ARG A 324 -7.35 -5.90 -5.66
CA ARG A 324 -8.30 -5.82 -6.77
C ARG A 324 -8.64 -4.37 -7.16
N THR A 325 -8.90 -3.51 -6.16
CA THR A 325 -9.11 -2.07 -6.39
C THR A 325 -7.84 -1.41 -6.93
N ALA A 326 -6.68 -1.77 -6.39
CA ALA A 326 -5.39 -1.25 -6.82
C ALA A 326 -5.12 -1.50 -8.31
N ALA A 327 -5.44 -2.73 -8.77
CA ALA A 327 -5.23 -3.16 -10.14
C ALA A 327 -6.20 -2.55 -11.15
N PHE A 328 -7.36 -2.06 -10.70
CA PHE A 328 -8.21 -1.22 -11.53
C PHE A 328 -7.64 0.19 -11.69
N ASN A 329 -7.19 0.81 -10.60
CA ASN A 329 -6.73 2.20 -10.62
C ASN A 329 -5.44 2.40 -11.41
N MET A 330 -4.48 1.49 -11.25
CA MET A 330 -3.16 1.55 -11.87
C MET A 330 -2.68 0.16 -12.32
N ASP A 331 -1.72 0.12 -13.22
CA ASP A 331 -1.01 -1.11 -13.58
C ASP A 331 -0.07 -1.53 -12.43
N VAL A 332 -0.52 -2.48 -11.63
CA VAL A 332 0.21 -3.01 -10.48
C VAL A 332 0.87 -4.36 -10.77
N ALA A 333 0.87 -4.83 -12.03
CA ALA A 333 1.33 -6.18 -12.38
C ALA A 333 2.81 -6.39 -11.97
N ALA A 334 3.71 -5.51 -12.41
CA ALA A 334 5.13 -5.58 -12.05
C ALA A 334 5.38 -5.34 -10.55
N PHE A 335 4.59 -4.45 -9.95
CA PHE A 335 4.67 -4.12 -8.52
C PHE A 335 4.40 -5.35 -7.64
N PHE A 336 3.26 -6.01 -7.84
CA PHE A 336 2.94 -7.24 -7.10
C PHE A 336 3.80 -8.43 -7.55
N ALA A 337 4.22 -8.51 -8.82
CA ALA A 337 5.16 -9.54 -9.26
C ALA A 337 6.48 -9.49 -8.48
N LYS A 338 6.98 -8.29 -8.15
CA LYS A 338 8.15 -8.12 -7.28
C LYS A 338 7.82 -8.45 -5.84
N TRP A 339 6.79 -7.84 -5.26
CA TRP A 339 6.48 -8.01 -3.83
C TRP A 339 6.13 -9.46 -3.48
N LEU A 340 5.43 -10.19 -4.36
CA LEU A 340 5.15 -11.61 -4.17
C LEU A 340 6.41 -12.49 -4.22
N GLN A 341 7.47 -12.08 -4.92
CA GLN A 341 8.75 -12.79 -4.84
C GLN A 341 9.43 -12.60 -3.48
N ASP A 342 9.29 -11.41 -2.88
CA ASP A 342 9.75 -11.17 -1.52
C ASP A 342 8.90 -11.96 -0.51
N LEU A 343 7.58 -12.04 -0.72
CA LEU A 343 6.67 -12.85 0.10
C LEU A 343 7.06 -14.33 0.07
N ALA A 344 7.25 -14.89 -1.13
CA ALA A 344 7.66 -16.28 -1.29
C ALA A 344 9.04 -16.54 -0.69
N ALA A 345 9.95 -15.56 -0.72
CA ALA A 345 11.27 -15.67 -0.09
C ALA A 345 11.19 -15.60 1.46
N GLU A 346 10.28 -14.78 2.01
CA GLU A 346 10.04 -14.65 3.45
C GLU A 346 9.25 -15.81 4.05
N GLN A 347 8.44 -16.48 3.23
CA GLN A 347 7.66 -17.63 3.66
C GLN A 347 8.58 -18.67 4.32
N ARG A 348 8.20 -19.10 5.52
CA ARG A 348 9.03 -19.97 6.34
C ARG A 348 9.04 -21.38 5.75
N PRO A 349 10.07 -22.21 6.07
CA PRO A 349 10.17 -23.58 5.55
C PRO A 349 8.95 -24.47 5.86
N ASN A 350 8.18 -24.15 6.91
CA ASN A 350 6.95 -24.86 7.26
C ASN A 350 5.71 -24.37 6.49
N GLY A 351 5.84 -23.37 5.62
CA GLY A 351 4.76 -22.74 4.84
C GLY A 351 4.14 -21.49 5.48
N ALA A 352 4.54 -21.11 6.71
CA ALA A 352 4.01 -19.94 7.40
C ALA A 352 4.38 -18.63 6.66
N VAL A 353 3.41 -17.73 6.52
CA VAL A 353 3.57 -16.40 5.90
C VAL A 353 3.52 -15.34 7.02
N PRO A 354 4.51 -14.45 7.13
CA PRO A 354 4.53 -13.40 8.15
C PRO A 354 3.46 -12.33 7.93
N PHE A 355 3.19 -11.55 8.97
CA PHE A 355 2.22 -10.43 8.90
C PHE A 355 2.65 -9.32 7.95
N THR A 356 3.96 -9.10 7.80
CA THR A 356 4.53 -8.07 6.96
C THR A 356 5.60 -8.65 6.06
N VAL A 357 5.70 -8.15 4.83
CA VAL A 357 6.73 -8.52 3.86
C VAL A 357 7.34 -7.23 3.27
N PRO A 358 8.66 -7.01 3.39
CA PRO A 358 9.64 -7.81 4.15
C PRO A 358 9.34 -7.90 5.65
N ASP A 359 9.76 -8.99 6.29
CA ASP A 359 9.58 -9.18 7.73
C ASP A 359 10.81 -8.65 8.49
N VAL A 360 10.57 -7.70 9.37
CA VAL A 360 11.58 -7.04 10.21
C VAL A 360 11.28 -7.18 11.70
N SER A 361 10.30 -8.02 12.06
CA SER A 361 9.87 -8.23 13.44
C SER A 361 10.56 -9.45 14.06
N ASP A 362 10.90 -10.46 13.24
CA ASP A 362 11.55 -11.70 13.67
C ASP A 362 12.89 -11.93 12.96
N MET A 363 13.69 -12.87 13.48
CA MET A 363 14.92 -13.30 12.80
C MET A 363 14.59 -14.08 11.52
N PRO A 364 15.43 -13.96 10.48
CA PRO A 364 15.32 -14.79 9.27
C PRO A 364 15.18 -16.28 9.62
N ASP A 365 14.25 -16.95 8.96
CA ASP A 365 13.99 -18.40 9.06
C ASP A 365 13.46 -18.91 10.42
N SER A 366 13.06 -18.00 11.34
CA SER A 366 12.27 -18.39 12.51
C SER A 366 10.97 -19.09 12.09
N VAL A 367 10.73 -20.30 12.61
CA VAL A 367 9.51 -21.07 12.32
C VAL A 367 8.36 -20.76 13.29
N ASN A 368 8.65 -20.05 14.38
CA ASN A 368 7.70 -19.65 15.41
C ASN A 368 7.28 -18.20 15.21
N ILE A 369 6.69 -17.91 14.05
CA ILE A 369 6.15 -16.59 13.72
C ILE A 369 4.62 -16.57 13.91
N GLY A 370 4.09 -15.37 14.15
CA GLY A 370 2.65 -15.13 14.09
C GLY A 370 2.11 -15.29 12.66
N VAL A 371 0.99 -15.99 12.52
CA VAL A 371 0.24 -16.11 11.25
C VAL A 371 -1.22 -15.83 11.57
N SER A 372 -1.89 -15.04 10.72
CA SER A 372 -3.30 -14.72 10.87
C SER A 372 -4.03 -14.94 9.55
N ALA A 373 -5.19 -15.56 9.63
CA ALA A 373 -6.19 -15.58 8.59
C ALA A 373 -6.57 -14.17 8.17
N GLY A 374 -6.71 -13.95 6.87
CA GLY A 374 -6.88 -12.65 6.23
C GLY A 374 -5.55 -11.92 5.95
N TRP A 375 -4.43 -12.33 6.56
CA TRP A 375 -3.11 -11.74 6.33
C TRP A 375 -2.22 -12.67 5.52
N GLY A 376 -1.91 -13.86 6.04
CA GLY A 376 -1.09 -14.84 5.32
C GLY A 376 -1.73 -15.30 4.00
N ASP A 377 -3.06 -15.23 3.90
CA ASP A 377 -3.83 -15.52 2.68
C ASP A 377 -3.47 -14.62 1.50
N ALA A 378 -2.74 -13.51 1.72
CA ALA A 378 -2.12 -12.73 0.65
C ALA A 378 -1.25 -13.58 -0.29
N ALA A 379 -0.64 -14.66 0.23
CA ALA A 379 0.13 -15.62 -0.56
C ALA A 379 -0.72 -16.37 -1.60
N VAL A 380 -2.04 -16.40 -1.44
CA VAL A 380 -2.99 -17.12 -2.30
C VAL A 380 -3.88 -16.15 -3.07
N ILE A 381 -4.44 -15.15 -2.38
CA ILE A 381 -5.44 -14.23 -2.94
C ILE A 381 -4.82 -13.27 -3.96
N ILE A 382 -3.66 -12.67 -3.66
CA ILE A 382 -3.04 -11.70 -4.56
C ILE A 382 -2.58 -12.36 -5.87
N PRO A 383 -1.85 -13.50 -5.89
CA PRO A 383 -1.52 -14.17 -7.15
C PRO A 383 -2.75 -14.52 -7.98
N TRP A 384 -3.82 -14.99 -7.33
CA TRP A 384 -5.08 -15.29 -8.01
C TRP A 384 -5.73 -14.04 -8.61
N THR A 385 -5.79 -12.95 -7.85
CA THR A 385 -6.33 -11.66 -8.32
C THR A 385 -5.51 -11.10 -9.49
N MET A 386 -4.19 -11.18 -9.45
CA MET A 386 -3.33 -10.72 -10.56
C MET A 386 -3.56 -11.56 -11.82
N TYR A 387 -3.71 -12.88 -11.68
CA TYR A 387 -4.11 -13.74 -12.80
C TYR A 387 -5.49 -13.35 -13.35
N GLU A 388 -6.48 -13.11 -12.49
CA GLU A 388 -7.81 -12.68 -12.91
C GLU A 388 -7.79 -11.32 -13.64
N VAL A 389 -7.07 -10.32 -13.15
CA VAL A 389 -7.00 -8.99 -13.78
C VAL A 389 -6.23 -9.03 -15.10
N TYR A 390 -5.03 -9.64 -15.11
CA TYR A 390 -4.05 -9.48 -16.19
C TYR A 390 -3.94 -10.70 -17.11
N GLY A 391 -4.52 -11.84 -16.73
CA GLY A 391 -4.35 -13.11 -17.45
C GLY A 391 -2.95 -13.71 -17.31
N ASP A 392 -2.14 -13.23 -16.35
CA ASP A 392 -0.74 -13.64 -16.20
C ASP A 392 -0.62 -15.03 -15.57
N ARG A 393 -0.70 -16.05 -16.42
CA ARG A 393 -0.47 -17.45 -16.04
C ARG A 393 0.96 -17.69 -15.52
N GLN A 394 1.97 -16.95 -16.00
CA GLN A 394 3.35 -17.16 -15.58
C GLN A 394 3.59 -16.68 -14.14
N LEU A 395 2.98 -15.55 -13.75
CA LEU A 395 3.00 -15.12 -12.35
C LEU A 395 2.35 -16.16 -11.45
N LEU A 396 1.19 -16.69 -11.85
CA LEU A 396 0.51 -17.74 -11.10
C LEU A 396 1.39 -18.99 -10.97
N GLU A 397 2.07 -19.41 -12.05
CA GLU A 397 2.99 -20.55 -12.03
C GLU A 397 4.17 -20.33 -11.08
N ARG A 398 4.81 -19.16 -11.13
CA ARG A 398 5.92 -18.80 -10.23
C ARG A 398 5.50 -18.81 -8.76
N GLN A 399 4.26 -18.44 -8.45
CA GLN A 399 3.76 -18.34 -7.08
C GLN A 399 3.07 -19.59 -6.55
N TYR A 400 2.71 -20.52 -7.42
CA TYR A 400 1.92 -21.70 -7.05
C TYR A 400 2.53 -22.51 -5.89
N ALA A 401 3.86 -22.65 -5.85
CA ALA A 401 4.54 -23.35 -4.75
C ALA A 401 4.34 -22.65 -3.39
N SER A 402 4.36 -21.31 -3.37
CA SER A 402 4.11 -20.53 -2.15
C SER A 402 2.66 -20.63 -1.70
N MET A 403 1.71 -20.53 -2.65
CA MET A 403 0.27 -20.72 -2.40
C MET A 403 0.01 -22.08 -1.74
N LYS A 404 0.56 -23.14 -2.35
CA LYS A 404 0.45 -24.53 -1.90
C LYS A 404 1.00 -24.71 -0.48
N ALA A 405 2.22 -24.22 -0.23
CA ALA A 405 2.88 -24.34 1.06
C ALA A 405 2.10 -23.66 2.19
N TYR A 406 1.45 -22.52 1.91
CA TYR A 406 0.65 -21.82 2.91
C TYR A 406 -0.62 -22.59 3.30
N VAL A 407 -1.36 -23.11 2.31
CA VAL A 407 -2.57 -23.91 2.60
C VAL A 407 -2.20 -25.22 3.30
N ASP A 408 -1.10 -25.87 2.91
CA ASP A 408 -0.60 -27.08 3.58
C ASP A 408 -0.17 -26.80 5.03
N TYR A 409 0.42 -25.63 5.31
CA TYR A 409 0.71 -25.17 6.67
C TYR A 409 -0.56 -25.07 7.51
N ILE A 410 -1.61 -24.41 7.01
CA ILE A 410 -2.88 -24.26 7.72
C ILE A 410 -3.55 -25.61 7.94
N HIS A 411 -3.54 -26.48 6.91
CA HIS A 411 -4.09 -27.82 7.03
C HIS A 411 -3.41 -28.61 8.15
N LYS A 412 -2.07 -28.55 8.21
CA LYS A 412 -1.30 -29.18 9.30
C LYS A 412 -1.64 -28.59 10.68
N LYS A 413 -1.86 -27.27 10.77
CA LYS A 413 -2.26 -26.60 12.02
C LYS A 413 -3.68 -26.96 12.47
N SER A 414 -4.58 -27.21 11.51
CA SER A 414 -5.98 -27.57 11.77
C SER A 414 -6.14 -29.05 12.16
N GLY A 415 -5.20 -29.90 11.72
CA GLY A 415 -5.21 -31.33 11.97
C GLY A 415 -6.49 -32.01 11.46
N ASP A 416 -6.83 -33.15 12.04
CA ASP A 416 -8.00 -33.95 11.64
C ASP A 416 -9.34 -33.21 11.89
N SER A 417 -9.33 -32.19 12.76
CA SER A 417 -10.53 -31.38 13.01
C SER A 417 -10.89 -30.50 11.83
N LEU A 418 -9.93 -30.13 10.97
CA LEU A 418 -10.08 -29.14 9.89
C LEU A 418 -10.56 -27.75 10.36
N ILE A 419 -10.57 -27.49 11.66
CA ILE A 419 -10.85 -26.17 12.26
C ILE A 419 -9.52 -25.52 12.60
N TRP A 420 -9.27 -24.32 12.06
CA TRP A 420 -8.02 -23.60 12.30
C TRP A 420 -8.08 -22.80 13.62
N LYS A 421 -7.97 -23.51 14.75
CA LYS A 421 -8.00 -22.90 16.08
C LYS A 421 -6.80 -21.98 16.33
N GLY A 422 -7.06 -20.80 16.89
CA GLY A 422 -6.02 -19.77 17.10
C GLY A 422 -5.44 -19.19 15.82
N GLY A 423 -6.04 -19.46 14.66
CA GLY A 423 -5.55 -19.04 13.34
C GLY A 423 -5.86 -17.61 12.94
N SER A 424 -6.70 -16.91 13.69
CA SER A 424 -7.01 -15.49 13.46
C SER A 424 -6.58 -14.69 14.68
N ILE A 425 -5.53 -13.89 14.50
CA ILE A 425 -4.95 -13.06 15.58
C ILE A 425 -5.63 -11.69 15.57
N TRP A 426 -5.81 -11.12 14.39
CA TRP A 426 -6.37 -9.77 14.21
C TRP A 426 -7.90 -9.75 14.08
N GLY A 427 -8.51 -10.88 13.72
CA GLY A 427 -9.95 -10.95 13.46
C GLY A 427 -10.36 -10.06 12.29
N ASP A 428 -11.60 -9.59 12.31
CA ASP A 428 -12.10 -8.61 11.35
C ASP A 428 -11.66 -7.19 11.76
N TRP A 429 -10.37 -6.91 11.61
CA TRP A 429 -9.70 -5.75 12.21
C TRP A 429 -10.42 -4.41 11.96
N LEU A 430 -10.52 -3.60 13.01
CA LEU A 430 -11.19 -2.29 13.02
C LEU A 430 -12.66 -2.32 12.55
N PHE A 431 -13.37 -3.39 12.92
CA PHE A 431 -14.83 -3.44 12.86
C PHE A 431 -15.47 -2.37 13.77
N TYR A 432 -16.69 -1.93 13.43
CA TYR A 432 -17.39 -0.94 14.25
C TYR A 432 -18.04 -1.62 15.46
N HIS A 433 -17.64 -1.23 16.67
CA HIS A 433 -18.35 -1.59 17.89
C HIS A 433 -19.24 -0.41 18.32
N PRO A 434 -20.57 -0.54 18.39
CA PRO A 434 -21.40 0.51 18.98
C PRO A 434 -20.96 0.73 20.44
N PRO A 435 -20.86 1.98 20.93
CA PRO A 435 -20.53 2.23 22.32
C PRO A 435 -21.56 1.52 23.21
N ALA A 436 -21.09 0.55 24.00
CA ALA A 436 -21.92 -0.09 25.00
C ALA A 436 -22.19 0.94 26.09
N ASP A 437 -23.47 1.26 26.35
CA ASP A 437 -23.83 1.79 27.65
C ASP A 437 -23.34 0.78 28.69
N HIS A 438 -22.61 1.27 29.69
CA HIS A 438 -21.91 0.51 30.74
C HIS A 438 -22.79 -0.50 31.54
N LEU A 439 -24.07 -0.67 31.19
CA LEU A 439 -25.06 -1.43 31.93
C LEU A 439 -25.61 -2.68 31.22
N ASN A 440 -25.33 -2.97 29.95
CA ASN A 440 -25.89 -4.17 29.31
C ASN A 440 -24.94 -4.84 28.30
N TYR A 441 -24.02 -5.67 28.81
CA TYR A 441 -23.16 -6.56 28.04
C TYR A 441 -23.91 -7.64 27.21
N PHE A 442 -25.25 -7.69 27.24
CA PHE A 442 -26.04 -8.81 26.74
C PHE A 442 -27.12 -8.49 25.67
N ILE A 443 -27.24 -7.25 25.14
CA ILE A 443 -28.41 -6.90 24.28
C ILE A 443 -28.07 -6.25 22.92
N LEU A 444 -26.82 -6.25 22.44
CA LEU A 444 -26.53 -5.81 21.06
C LEU A 444 -25.83 -6.92 20.24
N PRO A 445 -26.21 -7.13 18.96
CA PRO A 445 -25.44 -7.99 18.06
C PRO A 445 -24.09 -7.31 17.81
N ASN A 446 -23.08 -7.74 18.58
CA ASN A 446 -21.72 -7.26 18.49
C ASN A 446 -21.18 -7.54 17.08
N ALA A 447 -20.57 -6.53 16.47
CA ALA A 447 -19.86 -6.66 15.19
C ALA A 447 -18.61 -7.56 15.25
N HIS A 448 -18.21 -7.97 16.46
CA HIS A 448 -17.14 -8.91 16.71
C HIS A 448 -17.48 -10.28 16.10
N THR A 449 -16.67 -10.70 15.15
CA THR A 449 -16.81 -12.01 14.50
C THR A 449 -15.87 -13.01 15.16
N ASN A 450 -16.34 -14.23 15.43
CA ASN A 450 -15.52 -15.27 16.04
C ASN A 450 -14.23 -15.52 15.24
N HIS A 451 -13.09 -15.63 15.94
CA HIS A 451 -11.78 -15.78 15.31
C HIS A 451 -11.61 -17.13 14.61
N GLU A 452 -12.14 -18.22 15.18
CA GLU A 452 -12.10 -19.56 14.58
C GLU A 452 -13.02 -19.67 13.35
N PHE A 453 -14.13 -18.93 13.37
CA PHE A 453 -14.98 -18.76 12.20
C PHE A 453 -14.18 -18.11 11.06
N ILE A 454 -13.53 -16.98 11.32
CA ILE A 454 -12.73 -16.28 10.30
C ILE A 454 -11.62 -17.19 9.78
N SER A 455 -10.83 -17.79 10.66
CA SER A 455 -9.70 -18.60 10.23
C SER A 455 -10.10 -19.82 9.43
N THR A 456 -11.17 -20.52 9.83
CA THR A 456 -11.65 -21.69 9.10
C THR A 456 -12.29 -21.29 7.76
N ALA A 457 -12.95 -20.12 7.70
CA ALA A 457 -13.50 -19.59 6.44
C ALA A 457 -12.39 -19.26 5.43
N PHE A 458 -11.34 -18.58 5.86
CA PHE A 458 -10.18 -18.28 5.01
C PHE A 458 -9.39 -19.53 4.63
N PHE A 459 -9.25 -20.50 5.53
CA PHE A 459 -8.65 -21.81 5.20
C PHE A 459 -9.38 -22.49 4.03
N ALA A 460 -10.71 -22.53 4.10
CA ALA A 460 -11.53 -23.08 3.03
C ALA A 460 -11.34 -22.30 1.72
N HIS A 461 -11.38 -20.96 1.78
CA HIS A 461 -11.18 -20.12 0.60
C HIS A 461 -9.80 -20.31 -0.04
N GLY A 462 -8.74 -20.39 0.77
CA GLY A 462 -7.39 -20.68 0.31
C GLY A 462 -7.31 -22.03 -0.41
N ALA A 463 -7.95 -23.07 0.12
CA ALA A 463 -8.02 -24.39 -0.53
C ALA A 463 -8.74 -24.34 -1.89
N ASP A 464 -9.86 -23.60 -2.00
CA ASP A 464 -10.56 -23.39 -3.28
C ASP A 464 -9.65 -22.67 -4.30
N LEU A 465 -9.02 -21.57 -3.91
CA LEU A 465 -8.14 -20.82 -4.81
C LEU A 465 -6.92 -21.63 -5.27
N VAL A 466 -6.30 -22.42 -4.39
CA VAL A 466 -5.21 -23.32 -4.80
C VAL A 466 -5.73 -24.40 -5.76
N SER A 467 -6.92 -24.94 -5.55
CA SER A 467 -7.55 -25.89 -6.49
C SER A 467 -7.75 -25.26 -7.87
N ARG A 468 -8.30 -24.05 -7.93
CA ARG A 468 -8.51 -23.29 -9.18
C ARG A 468 -7.19 -22.97 -9.87
N ALA A 469 -6.18 -22.53 -9.12
CA ALA A 469 -4.84 -22.27 -9.65
C ALA A 469 -4.20 -23.53 -10.22
N ALA A 470 -4.31 -24.67 -9.52
CA ALA A 470 -3.81 -25.95 -9.97
C ALA A 470 -4.47 -26.36 -11.30
N ALA A 471 -5.79 -26.17 -11.44
CA ALA A 471 -6.52 -26.47 -12.67
C ALA A 471 -6.04 -25.61 -13.85
N VAL A 472 -5.88 -24.29 -13.65
CA VAL A 472 -5.33 -23.37 -14.67
C VAL A 472 -3.95 -23.81 -15.14
N LEU A 473 -3.12 -24.31 -14.22
CA LEU A 473 -1.75 -24.74 -14.49
C LEU A 473 -1.67 -26.19 -15.01
N GLY A 474 -2.78 -26.92 -15.14
CA GLY A 474 -2.81 -28.32 -15.58
C GLY A 474 -2.32 -29.33 -14.53
N LYS A 475 -2.26 -28.93 -13.26
CA LYS A 475 -1.86 -29.78 -12.11
C LYS A 475 -3.07 -30.54 -11.56
N ASN A 476 -3.62 -31.45 -12.37
CA ASN A 476 -4.92 -32.09 -12.13
C ASN A 476 -5.04 -32.82 -10.78
N GLU A 477 -3.99 -33.50 -10.32
CA GLU A 477 -3.99 -34.19 -9.02
C GLU A 477 -4.10 -33.22 -7.85
N ASP A 478 -3.33 -32.12 -7.89
CA ASP A 478 -3.43 -31.06 -6.88
C ASP A 478 -4.81 -30.38 -6.94
N ALA A 479 -5.34 -30.11 -8.13
CA ALA A 479 -6.66 -29.53 -8.30
C ALA A 479 -7.74 -30.38 -7.62
N ALA A 480 -7.72 -31.71 -7.86
CA ALA A 480 -8.64 -32.65 -7.22
C ALA A 480 -8.43 -32.71 -5.69
N ARG A 481 -7.17 -32.77 -5.23
CA ARG A 481 -6.83 -32.82 -3.80
C ARG A 481 -7.33 -31.61 -3.02
N TYR A 482 -7.08 -30.40 -3.52
CA TYR A 482 -7.50 -29.18 -2.83
C TYR A 482 -9.00 -28.92 -2.95
N LYS A 483 -9.64 -29.39 -4.03
CA LYS A 483 -11.11 -29.39 -4.13
C LYS A 483 -11.75 -30.28 -3.07
N ASP A 484 -11.24 -31.51 -2.90
CA ASP A 484 -11.70 -32.42 -1.85
C ASP A 484 -11.46 -31.83 -0.44
N LEU A 485 -10.31 -31.19 -0.23
CA LEU A 485 -10.03 -30.48 1.02
C LEU A 485 -11.04 -29.35 1.29
N PHE A 486 -11.32 -28.49 0.30
CA PHE A 486 -12.35 -27.45 0.42
C PHE A 486 -13.71 -28.02 0.83
N GLU A 487 -14.19 -29.05 0.14
CA GLU A 487 -15.48 -29.67 0.43
C GLU A 487 -15.54 -30.31 1.84
N LYS A 488 -14.42 -30.86 2.32
CA LYS A 488 -14.32 -31.38 3.70
C LYS A 488 -14.35 -30.26 4.74
N ILE A 489 -13.58 -29.19 4.52
CA ILE A 489 -13.59 -28.03 5.43
C ILE A 489 -14.98 -27.40 5.45
N LYS A 490 -15.63 -27.24 4.29
CA LYS A 490 -16.99 -26.71 4.19
C LYS A 490 -17.99 -27.51 5.01
N LYS A 491 -17.93 -28.85 4.98
CA LYS A 491 -18.80 -29.70 5.80
C LYS A 491 -18.59 -29.47 7.30
N VAL A 492 -17.34 -29.43 7.74
CA VAL A 492 -16.99 -29.15 9.15
C VAL A 492 -17.44 -27.74 9.54
N PHE A 493 -17.16 -26.75 8.70
CA PHE A 493 -17.53 -25.36 8.92
C PHE A 493 -19.04 -25.20 9.08
N VAL A 494 -19.84 -25.83 8.21
CA VAL A 494 -21.30 -25.78 8.31
C VAL A 494 -21.79 -26.41 9.60
N ASN A 495 -21.24 -27.58 9.98
CA ASN A 495 -21.64 -28.25 11.21
C ASN A 495 -21.28 -27.44 12.48
N GLU A 496 -20.11 -26.80 12.51
CA GLU A 496 -19.62 -26.07 13.67
C GLU A 496 -20.26 -24.68 13.80
N PHE A 497 -20.41 -23.98 12.68
CA PHE A 497 -20.69 -22.54 12.69
C PHE A 497 -22.04 -22.13 12.12
N ILE A 498 -22.81 -23.02 11.48
CA ILE A 498 -24.07 -22.68 10.82
C ILE A 498 -25.23 -23.46 11.44
N THR A 499 -26.26 -22.76 11.91
CA THR A 499 -27.49 -23.42 12.39
C THR A 499 -28.30 -24.01 11.24
N PRO A 500 -29.20 -24.98 11.49
CA PRO A 500 -30.14 -25.48 10.48
C PRO A 500 -31.04 -24.40 9.86
N SER A 501 -31.19 -23.25 10.52
CA SER A 501 -31.95 -22.10 10.02
C SER A 501 -31.11 -21.10 9.20
N GLY A 502 -29.81 -21.37 9.00
CA GLY A 502 -28.90 -20.50 8.26
C GLY A 502 -28.34 -19.32 9.06
N ARG A 503 -28.42 -19.34 10.40
CA ARG A 503 -27.75 -18.33 11.24
C ARG A 503 -26.29 -18.73 11.46
N THR A 504 -25.40 -17.75 11.47
CA THR A 504 -24.01 -17.96 11.89
C THR A 504 -23.94 -17.97 13.43
N ILE A 505 -23.29 -18.98 13.98
CA ILE A 505 -23.11 -19.17 15.42
C ILE A 505 -21.93 -18.31 15.88
N SER A 506 -21.94 -17.89 17.15
CA SER A 506 -20.83 -17.16 17.80
C SER A 506 -20.59 -15.71 17.33
N SER A 507 -21.54 -15.08 16.60
CA SER A 507 -21.58 -13.61 16.44
C SER A 507 -22.77 -13.06 15.65
N ALA A 508 -23.35 -13.81 14.70
CA ALA A 508 -24.38 -13.30 13.77
C ALA A 508 -24.03 -11.91 13.16
N SER A 509 -22.73 -11.63 12.98
CA SER A 509 -22.22 -10.34 12.51
C SER A 509 -22.35 -10.20 10.99
N GLN A 510 -22.29 -8.98 10.47
CA GLN A 510 -22.26 -8.74 9.02
C GLN A 510 -21.13 -9.52 8.36
N THR A 511 -19.92 -9.47 8.92
CA THR A 511 -18.74 -10.17 8.39
C THR A 511 -18.92 -11.69 8.36
N SER A 512 -19.55 -12.28 9.38
CA SER A 512 -19.78 -13.73 9.39
C SER A 512 -20.63 -14.18 8.20
N TYR A 513 -21.73 -13.48 7.92
CA TYR A 513 -22.58 -13.77 6.77
C TYR A 513 -21.85 -13.49 5.46
N VAL A 514 -21.17 -12.34 5.36
CA VAL A 514 -20.43 -11.93 4.16
C VAL A 514 -19.38 -12.98 3.77
N LEU A 515 -18.52 -13.41 4.70
CA LEU A 515 -17.49 -14.41 4.41
C LEU A 515 -18.10 -15.77 4.05
N ALA A 516 -19.12 -16.24 4.79
CA ALA A 516 -19.75 -17.52 4.49
C ALA A 516 -20.45 -17.55 3.12
N LEU A 517 -21.07 -16.43 2.71
CA LEU A 517 -21.74 -16.30 1.43
C LEU A 517 -20.75 -16.14 0.27
N HIS A 518 -19.74 -15.28 0.45
CA HIS A 518 -18.74 -14.97 -0.59
C HIS A 518 -17.78 -16.13 -0.85
N PHE A 519 -17.32 -16.83 0.20
CA PHE A 519 -16.44 -18.00 0.07
C PHE A 519 -17.20 -19.30 -0.24
N ASN A 520 -18.49 -19.21 -0.61
CA ASN A 520 -19.34 -20.34 -0.98
C ASN A 520 -19.43 -21.45 0.09
N LEU A 521 -19.36 -21.07 1.37
CA LEU A 521 -19.46 -21.99 2.51
C LEU A 521 -20.91 -22.22 2.92
N MET A 522 -21.78 -21.22 2.75
CA MET A 522 -23.20 -21.34 3.02
C MET A 522 -23.86 -22.36 2.07
N PRO A 523 -24.54 -23.41 2.57
CA PRO A 523 -25.29 -24.35 1.75
C PRO A 523 -26.36 -23.65 0.92
N GLU A 524 -26.57 -24.09 -0.32
CA GLU A 524 -27.44 -23.41 -1.29
C GLU A 524 -28.85 -23.13 -0.73
N HIS A 525 -29.47 -24.14 -0.12
CA HIS A 525 -30.80 -24.02 0.49
C HIS A 525 -30.88 -23.06 1.70
N LEU A 526 -29.74 -22.64 2.27
CA LEU A 526 -29.67 -21.69 3.39
C LEU A 526 -29.23 -20.28 2.97
N ARG A 527 -28.75 -20.08 1.73
CA ARG A 527 -28.23 -18.79 1.27
C ARG A 527 -29.26 -17.67 1.39
N THR A 528 -30.51 -17.92 0.98
CA THR A 528 -31.62 -16.95 1.11
C THR A 528 -31.89 -16.58 2.57
N ALA A 529 -31.86 -17.55 3.48
CA ALA A 529 -32.06 -17.28 4.91
C ALA A 529 -30.91 -16.45 5.50
N ALA A 530 -29.66 -16.81 5.18
CA ALA A 530 -28.47 -16.07 5.60
C ALA A 530 -28.48 -14.62 5.08
N MET A 531 -28.86 -14.41 3.81
CA MET A 531 -29.02 -13.09 3.22
C MET A 531 -30.08 -12.25 3.94
N ASN A 532 -31.22 -12.85 4.31
CA ASN A 532 -32.26 -12.17 5.08
C ASN A 532 -31.75 -11.74 6.46
N TYR A 533 -30.94 -12.55 7.15
CA TYR A 533 -30.33 -12.15 8.42
C TYR A 533 -29.34 -10.99 8.26
N LEU A 534 -28.46 -11.05 7.25
CA LEU A 534 -27.53 -9.94 6.95
C LEU A 534 -28.28 -8.64 6.66
N LYS A 535 -29.32 -8.70 5.81
CA LYS A 535 -30.18 -7.57 5.50
C LYS A 535 -30.84 -7.00 6.74
N GLN A 536 -31.44 -7.85 7.57
CA GLN A 536 -32.09 -7.41 8.82
C GLN A 536 -31.08 -6.73 9.76
N ASP A 537 -29.86 -7.25 9.88
CA ASP A 537 -28.82 -6.63 10.71
C ASP A 537 -28.48 -5.22 10.22
N ILE A 538 -28.25 -5.04 8.92
CA ILE A 538 -27.94 -3.74 8.31
C ILE A 538 -29.11 -2.76 8.53
N LEU A 539 -30.35 -3.21 8.32
CA LEU A 539 -31.54 -2.37 8.52
C LEU A 539 -31.73 -1.96 9.99
N GLN A 540 -31.50 -2.88 10.94
CA GLN A 540 -31.53 -2.60 12.38
C GLN A 540 -30.45 -1.60 12.79
N LYS A 541 -29.28 -1.65 12.14
CA LYS A 541 -28.21 -0.66 12.27
C LYS A 541 -28.45 0.60 11.43
N LYS A 542 -29.70 0.87 11.03
CA LYS A 542 -30.11 2.06 10.27
C LYS A 542 -29.30 2.24 8.99
N LYS A 543 -29.03 1.15 8.27
CA LYS A 543 -28.23 1.13 7.03
C LYS A 543 -26.80 1.62 7.24
N HIS A 544 -26.15 1.13 8.30
CA HIS A 544 -24.72 1.31 8.54
C HIS A 544 -24.01 -0.03 8.45
N LEU A 545 -22.79 0.02 7.92
CA LEU A 545 -21.88 -1.10 7.98
C LEU A 545 -21.38 -1.29 9.42
N ALA A 546 -21.03 -2.52 9.75
CA ALA A 546 -20.41 -2.87 11.02
C ALA A 546 -19.10 -3.66 10.82
N THR A 547 -18.67 -3.82 9.58
CA THR A 547 -17.54 -4.65 9.17
C THR A 547 -16.18 -3.97 9.43
N GLY A 548 -15.17 -4.79 9.68
CA GLY A 548 -13.76 -4.44 9.65
C GLY A 548 -13.14 -4.70 8.28
N PHE A 549 -11.83 -4.87 8.21
CA PHE A 549 -11.10 -5.02 6.94
C PHE A 549 -11.60 -6.21 6.10
N LEU A 550 -11.83 -7.37 6.71
CA LEU A 550 -12.12 -8.60 5.99
C LEU A 550 -13.57 -8.63 5.50
N GLY A 551 -14.52 -8.11 6.30
CA GLY A 551 -15.91 -8.02 5.91
C GLY A 551 -16.20 -6.92 4.89
N THR A 552 -15.58 -5.74 5.05
CA THR A 552 -15.86 -4.56 4.22
C THR A 552 -15.57 -4.80 2.75
N THR A 553 -14.52 -5.57 2.46
CA THR A 553 -14.07 -5.92 1.10
C THR A 553 -15.17 -6.55 0.26
N TYR A 554 -16.00 -7.41 0.86
CA TYR A 554 -16.96 -8.22 0.11
C TYR A 554 -18.42 -7.83 0.36
N LEU A 555 -18.72 -6.97 1.35
CA LEU A 555 -20.08 -6.67 1.79
C LEU A 555 -21.01 -6.23 0.64
N CYS A 556 -20.62 -5.21 -0.12
CA CYS A 556 -21.47 -4.68 -1.20
C CYS A 556 -21.57 -5.64 -2.39
N HIS A 557 -20.54 -6.44 -2.66
CA HIS A 557 -20.58 -7.51 -3.66
C HIS A 557 -21.62 -8.56 -3.28
N VAL A 558 -21.55 -9.09 -2.05
CA VAL A 558 -22.50 -10.08 -1.52
C VAL A 558 -23.94 -9.55 -1.59
N LEU A 559 -24.18 -8.31 -1.17
CA LEU A 559 -25.51 -7.71 -1.27
C LEU A 559 -26.00 -7.65 -2.72
N SER A 560 -25.17 -7.16 -3.64
CA SER A 560 -25.56 -6.95 -5.03
C SER A 560 -25.79 -8.25 -5.80
N GLU A 561 -24.95 -9.25 -5.56
CA GLU A 561 -25.04 -10.58 -6.18
C GLU A 561 -26.25 -11.39 -5.70
N ASN A 562 -26.85 -11.00 -4.56
CA ASN A 562 -28.03 -11.63 -4.00
C ASN A 562 -29.27 -10.73 -4.08
N GLY A 563 -29.30 -9.78 -5.03
CA GLY A 563 -30.49 -8.97 -5.34
C GLY A 563 -30.73 -7.76 -4.41
N GLU A 564 -29.84 -7.49 -3.47
CA GLU A 564 -29.94 -6.40 -2.48
C GLU A 564 -29.09 -5.17 -2.88
N SER A 565 -29.06 -4.85 -4.18
CA SER A 565 -28.23 -3.76 -4.72
C SER A 565 -28.61 -2.38 -4.14
N GLU A 566 -29.90 -2.12 -3.93
CA GLU A 566 -30.38 -0.88 -3.31
C GLU A 566 -29.84 -0.70 -1.88
N LEU A 567 -29.69 -1.80 -1.13
CA LEU A 567 -29.09 -1.75 0.20
C LEU A 567 -27.58 -1.50 0.14
N ALA A 568 -26.88 -2.05 -0.87
CA ALA A 568 -25.48 -1.75 -1.11
C ALA A 568 -25.25 -0.26 -1.44
N TYR A 569 -26.14 0.35 -2.24
CA TYR A 569 -26.11 1.80 -2.48
C TYR A 569 -26.45 2.61 -1.23
N ASP A 570 -27.41 2.17 -0.42
CA ASP A 570 -27.71 2.81 0.87
C ASP A 570 -26.46 2.85 1.79
N LEU A 571 -25.65 1.80 1.80
CA LEU A 571 -24.39 1.77 2.54
C LEU A 571 -23.33 2.71 1.94
N LEU A 572 -23.15 2.70 0.62
CA LEU A 572 -22.20 3.58 -0.06
C LEU A 572 -22.54 5.06 0.17
N LEU A 573 -23.83 5.40 0.14
CA LEU A 573 -24.33 6.77 0.26
C LEU A 573 -24.62 7.18 1.71
N GLN A 574 -24.33 6.33 2.69
CA GLN A 574 -24.44 6.68 4.10
C GLN A 574 -23.42 7.77 4.43
N GLU A 575 -23.88 8.86 5.04
CA GLU A 575 -23.05 10.03 5.38
C GLU A 575 -22.73 10.12 6.87
N THR A 576 -23.47 9.42 7.73
CA THR A 576 -23.22 9.40 9.17
C THR A 576 -22.27 8.26 9.56
N TYR A 577 -21.58 8.42 10.68
CA TYR A 577 -20.67 7.41 11.20
C TYR A 577 -21.42 6.16 11.68
N PRO A 578 -20.91 4.94 11.41
CA PRO A 578 -19.78 4.61 10.53
C PRO A 578 -20.16 4.47 9.05
N SER A 579 -19.38 5.09 8.15
CA SER A 579 -19.57 4.97 6.69
C SER A 579 -18.33 5.43 5.93
N TRP A 580 -18.30 5.20 4.62
CA TRP A 580 -17.25 5.74 3.73
C TRP A 580 -17.35 7.25 3.52
N LEU A 581 -18.56 7.82 3.47
CA LEU A 581 -18.73 9.26 3.21
C LEU A 581 -18.62 10.11 4.47
N TYR A 582 -18.68 9.51 5.67
CA TYR A 582 -18.40 10.23 6.92
C TYR A 582 -16.99 10.88 6.92
N PRO A 583 -15.87 10.16 6.69
CA PRO A 583 -14.56 10.77 6.55
C PRO A 583 -14.49 11.83 5.46
N VAL A 584 -15.15 11.60 4.32
CA VAL A 584 -15.20 12.57 3.21
C VAL A 584 -15.82 13.89 3.67
N LYS A 585 -16.93 13.85 4.42
CA LYS A 585 -17.57 15.05 5.00
C LYS A 585 -16.72 15.73 6.06
N MET A 586 -15.85 14.98 6.72
CA MET A 586 -14.87 15.51 7.67
C MET A 586 -13.61 16.10 6.98
N GLY A 587 -13.58 16.16 5.64
CA GLY A 587 -12.50 16.77 4.87
C GLY A 587 -11.34 15.82 4.54
N ALA A 588 -11.56 14.51 4.66
CA ALA A 588 -10.58 13.51 4.24
C ALA A 588 -10.27 13.62 2.74
N THR A 589 -8.99 13.54 2.40
CA THR A 589 -8.49 13.49 1.01
C THR A 589 -7.83 12.15 0.66
N THR A 590 -7.89 11.20 1.60
CA THR A 590 -7.35 9.83 1.58
C THR A 590 -8.28 8.95 2.42
N ILE A 591 -8.15 7.64 2.31
CA ILE A 591 -8.90 6.70 3.16
C ILE A 591 -8.24 6.65 4.55
N TRP A 592 -9.05 6.65 5.61
CA TRP A 592 -8.58 6.54 7.00
C TRP A 592 -8.48 5.08 7.44
N GLU A 593 -7.56 4.80 8.37
CA GLU A 593 -7.43 3.49 9.01
C GLU A 593 -8.68 3.12 9.80
N ARG A 594 -9.22 4.05 10.58
CA ARG A 594 -10.46 3.90 11.34
C ARG A 594 -11.64 4.58 10.66
N TRP A 595 -12.83 4.03 10.85
CA TRP A 595 -14.09 4.66 10.42
C TRP A 595 -14.29 6.04 11.05
N ASP A 596 -13.78 6.24 12.27
CA ASP A 596 -13.84 7.45 13.10
C ASP A 596 -12.46 7.97 13.49
N GLY A 597 -11.49 7.95 12.57
CA GLY A 597 -10.17 8.51 12.87
C GLY A 597 -10.26 9.93 13.47
N ILE A 598 -11.21 10.72 12.95
CA ILE A 598 -11.84 11.83 13.66
C ILE A 598 -13.24 11.40 14.10
N LYS A 599 -13.52 11.49 15.41
CA LYS A 599 -14.82 11.17 16.01
C LYS A 599 -15.85 12.25 15.70
N THR A 600 -17.13 11.94 15.97
CA THR A 600 -18.26 12.84 15.68
C THR A 600 -18.22 14.14 16.49
N ASP A 601 -17.49 14.18 17.61
CA ASP A 601 -17.21 15.37 18.42
C ASP A 601 -15.93 16.13 17.97
N SER A 602 -15.39 15.77 16.81
CA SER A 602 -14.14 16.27 16.23
C SER A 602 -12.85 15.94 17.02
N THR A 603 -12.92 15.14 18.09
CA THR A 603 -11.72 14.62 18.75
C THR A 603 -11.15 13.43 17.98
N PHE A 604 -9.90 13.07 18.25
CA PHE A 604 -9.26 11.93 17.58
C PHE A 604 -9.49 10.61 18.31
N GLN A 605 -9.38 9.52 17.56
CA GLN A 605 -9.15 8.18 18.11
C GLN A 605 -7.74 8.04 18.70
N ASP A 606 -7.52 6.92 19.39
CA ASP A 606 -6.24 6.57 20.02
C ASP A 606 -5.05 6.77 19.05
N PRO A 607 -4.04 7.61 19.38
CA PRO A 607 -2.95 7.94 18.48
C PRO A 607 -2.05 6.74 18.14
N GLY A 608 -2.08 5.66 18.92
CA GLY A 608 -1.30 4.46 18.66
C GLY A 608 -1.73 3.71 17.38
N VAL A 609 -2.99 3.84 16.99
CA VAL A 609 -3.58 3.21 15.79
C VAL A 609 -4.59 4.18 15.17
N ASN A 610 -4.12 5.30 14.60
CA ASN A 610 -4.99 6.27 13.94
C ASN A 610 -4.33 7.00 12.74
N SER A 611 -4.12 6.25 11.66
CA SER A 611 -3.64 6.77 10.38
C SER A 611 -4.76 7.43 9.57
N PHE A 612 -4.48 8.58 8.95
CA PHE A 612 -5.39 9.23 8.00
C PHE A 612 -5.07 8.89 6.54
N ASN A 613 -4.19 7.92 6.29
CA ASN A 613 -3.86 7.42 4.96
C ASN A 613 -3.61 5.90 5.00
N HIS A 614 -4.67 5.12 4.80
CA HIS A 614 -4.65 3.67 4.83
C HIS A 614 -5.64 3.11 3.81
N TYR A 615 -5.18 2.39 2.79
CA TYR A 615 -6.03 2.04 1.64
C TYR A 615 -7.07 0.92 1.89
N ALA A 616 -7.00 0.18 2.99
CA ALA A 616 -7.76 -1.07 3.17
C ALA A 616 -9.28 -0.90 2.97
N LYS A 617 -9.87 0.12 3.61
CA LYS A 617 -11.31 0.44 3.47
C LYS A 617 -11.68 1.04 2.10
N GLY A 618 -10.68 1.40 1.29
CA GLY A 618 -10.83 1.79 -0.10
C GLY A 618 -11.14 0.62 -1.03
N ALA A 619 -11.13 -0.63 -0.54
CA ALA A 619 -11.52 -1.82 -1.29
C ALA A 619 -12.94 -1.75 -1.90
N ILE A 620 -13.80 -0.85 -1.38
CA ILE A 620 -15.12 -0.55 -1.98
C ILE A 620 -15.03 -0.07 -3.43
N GLY A 621 -13.87 0.44 -3.87
CA GLY A 621 -13.62 0.85 -5.25
C GLY A 621 -13.93 -0.27 -6.23
N ASP A 622 -13.52 -1.52 -5.95
CA ASP A 622 -13.83 -2.66 -6.82
C ASP A 622 -15.34 -2.81 -7.08
N TRP A 623 -16.16 -2.66 -6.05
CA TRP A 623 -17.62 -2.68 -6.20
C TRP A 623 -18.14 -1.51 -7.03
N MET A 624 -17.57 -0.32 -6.86
CA MET A 624 -17.92 0.85 -7.67
C MET A 624 -17.66 0.59 -9.17
N TYR A 625 -16.54 -0.04 -9.50
CA TYR A 625 -16.19 -0.29 -10.90
C TYR A 625 -17.02 -1.44 -11.50
N GLN A 626 -17.10 -2.55 -10.76
CA GLN A 626 -17.72 -3.78 -11.24
C GLN A 626 -19.24 -3.73 -11.17
N ALA A 627 -19.82 -3.26 -10.07
CA ALA A 627 -21.27 -3.28 -9.88
C ALA A 627 -21.93 -1.96 -10.26
N VAL A 628 -21.40 -0.81 -9.81
CA VAL A 628 -22.04 0.49 -10.08
C VAL A 628 -21.90 0.89 -11.54
N ALA A 629 -20.69 0.88 -12.08
CA ALA A 629 -20.47 1.14 -13.52
C ALA A 629 -20.72 -0.09 -14.40
N GLY A 630 -20.71 -1.30 -13.83
CA GLY A 630 -21.03 -2.53 -14.54
C GLY A 630 -19.88 -3.15 -15.33
N LEU A 631 -18.63 -2.74 -15.10
CA LEU A 631 -17.46 -3.26 -15.80
C LEU A 631 -16.91 -4.48 -15.06
N ARG A 632 -17.53 -5.65 -15.27
CA ARG A 632 -17.20 -6.88 -14.55
C ARG A 632 -16.24 -7.77 -15.33
N LEU A 633 -15.34 -8.42 -14.60
CA LEU A 633 -14.50 -9.49 -15.14
C LEU A 633 -15.36 -10.72 -15.47
N GLY A 634 -15.29 -11.22 -16.70
CA GLY A 634 -15.92 -12.48 -17.10
C GLY A 634 -14.94 -13.65 -17.19
N GLU A 635 -13.80 -13.43 -17.84
CA GLU A 635 -12.68 -14.37 -17.90
C GLU A 635 -11.35 -13.66 -17.58
N PRO A 636 -10.34 -14.36 -17.05
CA PRO A 636 -9.03 -13.79 -16.71
C PRO A 636 -8.44 -12.91 -17.82
N GLY A 637 -7.86 -11.78 -17.44
CA GLY A 637 -7.32 -10.79 -18.39
C GLY A 637 -8.38 -9.93 -19.08
N TYR A 638 -9.65 -10.02 -18.67
CA TYR A 638 -10.80 -9.44 -19.37
C TYR A 638 -11.01 -10.00 -20.78
N LYS A 639 -10.59 -11.26 -21.04
CA LYS A 639 -10.85 -11.92 -22.33
C LYS A 639 -12.34 -12.05 -22.64
N LYS A 640 -13.15 -12.22 -21.60
CA LYS A 640 -14.59 -11.98 -21.62
C LYS A 640 -14.92 -10.91 -20.60
N ILE A 641 -15.76 -9.97 -21.02
CA ILE A 641 -16.20 -8.83 -20.23
C ILE A 641 -17.69 -9.00 -19.98
N LEU A 642 -18.10 -8.83 -18.74
CA LEU A 642 -19.51 -8.81 -18.36
C LEU A 642 -19.92 -7.35 -18.15
N ILE A 643 -20.85 -6.87 -18.97
CA ILE A 643 -21.43 -5.53 -18.82
C ILE A 643 -22.74 -5.65 -18.05
N GLN A 644 -22.68 -5.41 -16.74
CA GLN A 644 -23.80 -5.65 -15.83
C GLN A 644 -23.88 -4.58 -14.73
N PRO A 645 -24.30 -3.34 -15.07
CA PRO A 645 -24.51 -2.31 -14.07
C PRO A 645 -25.71 -2.64 -13.19
N HIS A 646 -25.52 -2.50 -11.88
CA HIS A 646 -26.59 -2.55 -10.89
C HIS A 646 -27.23 -1.16 -10.82
N LEU A 647 -28.29 -0.95 -11.61
CA LEU A 647 -28.97 0.34 -11.72
C LEU A 647 -29.69 0.70 -10.41
N THR A 648 -29.69 1.98 -10.06
CA THR A 648 -30.41 2.53 -8.89
C THR A 648 -31.06 3.86 -9.23
N THR A 649 -32.10 4.28 -8.52
CA THR A 649 -32.67 5.65 -8.60
C THR A 649 -31.89 6.68 -7.82
N LYS A 650 -30.95 6.26 -6.97
CA LYS A 650 -30.13 7.13 -6.12
C LYS A 650 -29.01 7.87 -6.87
N LEU A 651 -28.71 7.44 -8.10
CA LEU A 651 -27.76 8.06 -9.02
C LEU A 651 -28.44 8.33 -10.37
N THR A 652 -28.05 9.42 -11.02
CA THR A 652 -28.49 9.74 -12.38
C THR A 652 -27.54 9.19 -13.43
N TYR A 653 -26.25 9.06 -13.13
CA TYR A 653 -25.30 8.34 -13.98
C TYR A 653 -24.15 7.73 -13.17
N ALA A 654 -23.51 6.73 -13.77
CA ALA A 654 -22.19 6.24 -13.38
C ALA A 654 -21.45 5.69 -14.60
N LYS A 655 -20.13 5.89 -14.66
CA LYS A 655 -19.28 5.38 -15.73
C LYS A 655 -17.89 5.02 -15.21
N ALA A 656 -17.28 4.05 -15.85
CA ALA A 656 -15.90 3.65 -15.63
C ALA A 656 -15.22 3.28 -16.93
N SER A 657 -13.91 3.51 -17.01
CA SER A 657 -13.05 2.96 -18.06
C SER A 657 -11.86 2.22 -17.45
N PHE A 658 -11.33 1.22 -18.14
CA PHE A 658 -10.20 0.41 -17.72
C PHE A 658 -9.32 0.05 -18.92
N GLN A 659 -8.04 0.36 -18.84
CA GLN A 659 -7.03 -0.05 -19.81
C GLN A 659 -6.59 -1.49 -19.52
N SER A 660 -7.20 -2.43 -20.24
CA SER A 660 -6.85 -3.85 -20.18
C SER A 660 -5.68 -4.15 -21.13
N SER A 661 -5.16 -5.37 -21.06
CA SER A 661 -4.16 -5.88 -22.02
C SER A 661 -4.66 -5.91 -23.48
N TYR A 662 -5.97 -5.78 -23.71
CA TYR A 662 -6.58 -5.72 -25.04
C TYR A 662 -6.86 -4.28 -25.51
N GLY A 663 -6.75 -3.29 -24.62
CA GLY A 663 -7.12 -1.89 -24.85
C GLY A 663 -8.20 -1.41 -23.89
N GLU A 664 -8.76 -0.22 -24.17
CA GLU A 664 -9.72 0.43 -23.29
C GLU A 664 -11.08 -0.27 -23.30
N ILE A 665 -11.53 -0.71 -22.13
CA ILE A 665 -12.89 -1.15 -21.85
C ILE A 665 -13.61 0.00 -21.15
N ALA A 666 -14.83 0.33 -21.56
CA ALA A 666 -15.65 1.31 -20.86
C ALA A 666 -17.07 0.80 -20.67
N SER A 667 -17.67 1.12 -19.51
CA SER A 667 -19.06 0.87 -19.21
C SER A 667 -19.62 2.07 -18.45
N GLY A 668 -20.78 2.56 -18.86
CA GLY A 668 -21.48 3.61 -18.14
C GLY A 668 -22.94 3.73 -18.52
N TRP A 669 -23.75 4.12 -17.55
CA TRP A 669 -25.18 4.30 -17.73
C TRP A 669 -25.63 5.67 -17.28
N GLU A 670 -26.69 6.18 -17.89
CA GLU A 670 -27.32 7.46 -17.57
C GLU A 670 -28.85 7.31 -17.61
N ARG A 671 -29.52 7.82 -16.58
CA ARG A 671 -30.98 7.90 -16.50
C ARG A 671 -31.47 9.27 -16.92
N SER A 672 -32.44 9.29 -17.85
CA SER A 672 -33.24 10.46 -18.21
C SER A 672 -34.72 10.09 -18.18
N GLY A 673 -35.42 10.46 -17.11
CA GLY A 673 -36.78 9.98 -16.84
C GLY A 673 -36.82 8.45 -16.69
N ASP A 674 -37.71 7.79 -17.42
CA ASP A 674 -37.85 6.33 -17.40
C ASP A 674 -36.86 5.60 -18.35
N LYS A 675 -36.04 6.35 -19.09
CA LYS A 675 -35.07 5.78 -20.03
C LYS A 675 -33.68 5.67 -19.40
N ILE A 676 -33.06 4.51 -19.57
CA ILE A 676 -31.65 4.27 -19.28
C ILE A 676 -30.88 4.16 -20.60
N THR A 677 -29.79 4.93 -20.72
CA THR A 677 -28.84 4.81 -21.84
C THR A 677 -27.57 4.16 -21.31
N LEU A 678 -27.22 2.99 -21.85
CA LEU A 678 -25.96 2.30 -21.58
C LEU A 678 -24.96 2.61 -22.70
N ARG A 679 -23.76 3.03 -22.35
CA ARG A 679 -22.63 3.28 -23.25
C ARG A 679 -21.49 2.34 -22.90
N VAL A 680 -21.01 1.62 -23.91
CA VAL A 680 -19.98 0.59 -23.74
C VAL A 680 -18.92 0.77 -24.82
N SER A 681 -17.65 0.57 -24.45
CA SER A 681 -16.53 0.39 -25.38
C SER A 681 -15.88 -0.95 -25.08
N ILE A 682 -15.73 -1.79 -26.11
CA ILE A 682 -15.08 -3.11 -26.01
C ILE A 682 -13.92 -3.11 -27.03
N PRO A 683 -12.67 -3.36 -26.59
CA PRO A 683 -11.55 -3.41 -27.52
C PRO A 683 -11.62 -4.64 -28.43
N PRO A 684 -10.96 -4.63 -29.60
CA PRO A 684 -10.85 -5.81 -30.45
C PRO A 684 -10.09 -6.97 -29.79
N ASN A 685 -10.34 -8.19 -30.31
CA ASN A 685 -9.89 -9.49 -29.76
C ASN A 685 -10.55 -9.81 -28.41
#